data_AF-A0A8C9IIK6-F1
#
_entry.id   AF-A0A8C9IIK6-F1
#
_cell.length_a   1.000
_cell.length_b   1.000
_cell.length_c   1.000
_cell.angle_alpha   90.00
_cell.angle_beta   90.00
_cell.angle_gamma   90.00
#
_symmetry.space_group_name_H-M   'P 1'
#
loop_
_entity.id
_entity.type
_entity.pdbx_description
1 polymer ?
#
loop_
_entity_poly.entity_id
_entity_poly.type
_entity_poly.pdbx_seq_one_letter_code
_entity_poly.pdbx_strand_id
1 'polypeptide(L)'
;MSVLWWGRGAAGFRRALPPCGPALVSPAGTLGGVCGPRRSSSANPQEQDQDRRKDWGHVELLEVLQARVRQLQAESVSEVVVDRVDVARLVPCSGWAQRLEKDQWVQRMRIQQLKANLQMQVQSGEFKVLPKHLQVKPQLLSKQLAMFLAPESSWEEQLPRVLQEAPRKLSLDVGRAPSTQAQLSGQQQKLLAFFKCCLLTDHLPLAHHLLVTHHSQRKKQKLLTLDMYNTVMLGWARQGAFKELVYVLLMVKDAGLTPDLLSYAAALQCLGRQDQDAGTIERCLEQMSQEGLELQALFTAVPLSEEEQATVLKAVHKVKPTFSLPRQPPPAVNTSKLLRDVYAKDGPVSYPKLHLPLKTLQSLFEKQLCVELASKVCVVSVEKPALPSKEVMHARKTLQTLRDHWERALCRVLQETKNRLEGEVHKGRFSLYPFLCLLDEREVARMLLEVLQGLPAPGESFTTLARELSARTFSRHVVQRQQLSGQVQALETYYRKYLHLLASDTKVPNPCLPRQYWEVLGAPEALREQPWPLPVQMELGKQLAEMLVQATQMPSSLNNPHGSSRLVPVLYHVYSFRNVQQIGVLKPHPAYVQLRETAAEPTLTFEAVDVPMLCPPLPWTSPHTGGFLLSPTKLMRTVEGATQHQELLETCPPTALHGALDALTQLGNCAWRVNGRVLDLVLQLFQAKGCPELGVPAPPSEAPQPAEAHLPHSAAPARKAELRRELARCQKVAREMHSLRAEALYRFSLAQHLRDCVFWLPHNMDFRGRTYPCPPHFNHLGSDVARALLEFAQGRPLGPHGLDWLKIHLVNLTGFKKREPLRKRLAFAEEVMDEILDSADQPMT
;
A
#
# COMPACT_ATOMS: atom_id res chain seq x y z
N MET A 1 6.53 0.18 -12.81
CA MET A 1 7.34 1.35 -13.30
C MET A 1 6.44 2.57 -13.52
N SER A 2 6.03 3.26 -12.45
CA SER A 2 5.11 4.40 -12.60
C SER A 2 5.26 5.51 -11.56
N VAL A 3 6.26 5.50 -10.66
CA VAL A 3 6.37 6.54 -9.60
C VAL A 3 7.75 7.20 -9.46
N LEU A 4 8.74 6.91 -10.32
CA LEU A 4 10.09 7.52 -10.16
C LEU A 4 10.55 8.45 -11.27
N TRP A 5 9.76 8.73 -12.30
CA TRP A 5 10.18 9.59 -13.42
C TRP A 5 9.16 10.68 -13.74
N TRP A 6 8.89 11.54 -12.75
CA TRP A 6 8.36 12.88 -13.02
C TRP A 6 9.40 13.89 -12.54
N GLY A 7 10.38 14.15 -13.40
CA GLY A 7 11.49 15.02 -13.07
C GLY A 7 12.56 15.07 -14.15
N ARG A 8 12.18 15.42 -15.39
CA ARG A 8 12.97 16.14 -16.42
C ARG A 8 12.23 16.05 -17.75
N GLY A 9 11.46 17.08 -18.04
CA GLY A 9 10.95 17.33 -19.39
C GLY A 9 12.10 17.67 -20.33
N ALA A 10 11.96 17.23 -21.57
CA ALA A 10 12.86 17.43 -22.69
C ALA A 10 13.23 18.92 -22.88
N ALA A 11 14.51 19.23 -22.73
CA ALA A 11 15.09 20.38 -23.39
C ALA A 11 15.43 19.96 -24.82
N GLY A 12 14.65 20.49 -25.77
CA GLY A 12 14.85 20.27 -27.19
C GLY A 12 16.22 20.76 -27.66
N PHE A 13 16.72 20.09 -28.70
CA PHE A 13 17.84 20.52 -29.52
C PHE A 13 17.71 21.99 -29.91
N ARG A 14 18.66 22.83 -29.48
CA ARG A 14 19.01 24.07 -30.19
C ARG A 14 20.52 24.06 -30.44
N ARG A 15 20.87 24.10 -31.72
CA ARG A 15 22.20 24.44 -32.23
C ARG A 15 22.62 25.80 -31.64
N ALA A 16 23.84 25.88 -31.11
CA ALA A 16 24.51 27.14 -30.82
C ALA A 16 25.88 27.11 -31.48
N LEU A 17 26.13 28.10 -32.35
CA LEU A 17 27.42 28.45 -32.94
C LEU A 17 28.35 29.04 -31.84
N PRO A 18 29.68 28.97 -32.00
CA PRO A 18 30.63 29.34 -30.96
C PRO A 18 30.95 30.85 -30.99
N PRO A 19 31.47 31.42 -29.89
CA PRO A 19 32.38 32.54 -30.00
C PRO A 19 33.78 32.20 -29.48
N CYS A 20 34.76 32.70 -30.24
CA CYS A 20 36.19 32.69 -30.01
C CYS A 20 36.60 33.51 -28.77
N GLY A 21 37.65 33.03 -28.09
CA GLY A 21 38.84 33.84 -27.78
C GLY A 21 38.83 34.76 -26.55
N PRO A 22 40.02 35.13 -26.03
CA PRO A 22 40.35 34.95 -24.62
C PRO A 22 40.82 36.23 -23.89
N ALA A 23 40.88 36.20 -22.55
CA ALA A 23 41.72 37.13 -21.78
C ALA A 23 42.24 36.52 -20.47
N LEU A 24 43.49 36.85 -20.19
CA LEU A 24 44.45 36.30 -19.23
C LEU A 24 44.48 37.06 -17.88
N VAL A 25 44.97 36.36 -16.83
CA VAL A 25 45.96 36.82 -15.81
C VAL A 25 45.49 37.65 -14.58
N SER A 26 45.30 36.90 -13.46
CA SER A 26 46.05 36.92 -12.17
C SER A 26 46.15 38.23 -11.28
N PRO A 27 46.81 38.23 -10.09
CA PRO A 27 46.23 37.78 -8.81
C PRO A 27 46.57 38.73 -7.60
N ALA A 28 46.27 38.24 -6.39
CA ALA A 28 46.90 38.56 -5.09
C ALA A 28 46.35 39.72 -4.24
N GLY A 29 46.24 39.44 -2.93
CA GLY A 29 45.90 40.40 -1.89
C GLY A 29 45.60 39.73 -0.54
N THR A 30 46.62 39.09 0.05
CA THR A 30 46.62 38.48 1.40
C THR A 30 46.86 39.54 2.47
N LEU A 31 46.18 39.52 3.62
CA LEU A 31 46.69 40.09 4.90
C LEU A 31 46.02 39.43 6.13
N GLY A 32 46.91 38.90 7.01
CA GLY A 32 46.87 38.52 8.45
C GLY A 32 45.56 38.14 9.14
N GLY A 33 45.49 37.14 10.03
CA GLY A 33 46.52 36.42 10.78
C GLY A 33 46.12 36.32 12.27
N VAL A 34 46.29 35.12 12.83
CA VAL A 34 46.40 34.76 14.28
C VAL A 34 45.17 34.19 15.00
N CYS A 35 45.40 32.97 15.50
CA CYS A 35 44.52 31.97 16.11
C CYS A 35 44.22 32.15 17.61
N GLY A 36 43.11 31.57 18.07
CA GLY A 36 42.92 31.11 19.46
C GLY A 36 41.49 30.63 19.75
N PRO A 37 41.25 29.54 20.52
CA PRO A 37 40.23 28.55 20.18
C PRO A 37 38.96 28.63 21.04
N ARG A 38 37.78 28.41 20.44
CA ARG A 38 36.59 27.94 21.18
C ARG A 38 35.81 26.88 20.40
N ARG A 39 35.55 25.79 21.11
CA ARG A 39 34.77 24.62 20.73
C ARG A 39 33.36 24.99 20.29
N SER A 40 32.91 24.43 19.18
CA SER A 40 31.50 24.13 18.93
C SER A 40 31.43 22.85 18.08
N SER A 41 31.06 21.75 18.72
CA SER A 41 30.72 20.50 18.06
C SER A 41 29.35 20.62 17.41
N SER A 42 29.30 20.62 16.08
CA SER A 42 28.10 20.27 15.32
C SER A 42 28.38 18.92 14.65
N ALA A 43 27.91 17.84 15.27
CA ALA A 43 27.92 16.52 14.65
C ALA A 43 26.92 16.50 13.49
N ASN A 44 27.42 16.15 12.30
CA ASN A 44 26.63 15.99 11.08
C ASN A 44 25.70 14.76 11.19
N PRO A 45 24.41 14.83 10.79
CA PRO A 45 23.51 13.67 10.74
C PRO A 45 23.84 12.64 9.64
N GLN A 46 24.83 12.91 8.78
CA GLN A 46 25.11 12.07 7.61
C GLN A 46 25.91 10.80 7.91
N GLU A 47 26.66 10.73 9.01
CA GLU A 47 27.52 9.57 9.29
C GLU A 47 26.76 8.38 9.91
N GLN A 48 25.72 8.62 10.71
CA GLN A 48 24.89 7.53 11.27
C GLN A 48 23.95 6.87 10.25
N ASP A 49 23.58 7.58 9.18
CA ASP A 49 22.71 7.05 8.14
C ASP A 49 23.47 6.21 7.10
N GLN A 50 24.77 6.43 6.93
CA GLN A 50 25.61 5.61 6.05
C GLN A 50 25.84 4.21 6.61
N ASP A 51 25.98 4.05 7.92
CA ASP A 51 26.14 2.73 8.54
C ASP A 51 24.82 1.95 8.57
N ARG A 52 23.67 2.62 8.82
CA ARG A 52 22.35 1.97 8.68
C ARG A 52 22.07 1.53 7.25
N ARG A 53 22.45 2.30 6.23
CA ARG A 53 22.25 1.95 4.80
C ARG A 53 23.11 0.77 4.35
N LYS A 54 24.31 0.58 4.92
CA LYS A 54 25.17 -0.59 4.63
C LYS A 54 24.55 -1.88 5.18
N ASP A 55 23.94 -1.82 6.36
CA ASP A 55 23.30 -2.97 6.99
C ASP A 55 22.09 -3.48 6.19
N TRP A 56 21.25 -2.59 5.64
CA TRP A 56 20.11 -3.00 4.80
C TRP A 56 20.54 -3.72 3.51
N GLY A 57 21.61 -3.25 2.86
CA GLY A 57 22.15 -3.91 1.66
C GLY A 57 22.76 -5.29 1.96
N HIS A 58 23.37 -5.46 3.13
CA HIS A 58 23.90 -6.75 3.57
C HIS A 58 22.80 -7.74 3.96
N VAL A 59 21.72 -7.27 4.61
CA VAL A 59 20.57 -8.10 4.96
C VAL A 59 19.82 -8.55 3.71
N GLU A 60 19.60 -7.66 2.74
CA GLU A 60 19.01 -8.04 1.44
C GLU A 60 19.87 -9.05 0.68
N LEU A 61 21.21 -8.89 0.71
CA LEU A 61 22.11 -9.86 0.08
C LEU A 61 22.04 -11.23 0.77
N LEU A 62 22.03 -11.27 2.10
CA LEU A 62 21.96 -12.51 2.89
C LEU A 62 20.63 -13.25 2.70
N GLU A 63 19.51 -12.54 2.75
CA GLU A 63 18.18 -13.14 2.56
C GLU A 63 18.02 -13.72 1.16
N VAL A 64 18.48 -13.01 0.13
CA VAL A 64 18.34 -13.48 -1.26
C VAL A 64 19.39 -14.56 -1.59
N LEU A 65 20.58 -14.54 -0.99
CA LEU A 65 21.52 -15.67 -1.08
C LEU A 65 20.94 -16.92 -0.41
N GLN A 66 20.26 -16.78 0.72
CA GLN A 66 19.54 -17.91 1.35
C GLN A 66 18.40 -18.42 0.46
N ALA A 67 17.66 -17.54 -0.21
CA ALA A 67 16.64 -17.93 -1.18
C ALA A 67 17.23 -18.66 -2.40
N ARG A 68 18.37 -18.18 -2.93
CA ARG A 68 19.08 -18.83 -4.04
C ARG A 68 19.65 -20.19 -3.63
N VAL A 69 20.15 -20.31 -2.41
CA VAL A 69 20.60 -21.60 -1.86
C VAL A 69 19.42 -22.57 -1.75
N ARG A 70 18.25 -22.13 -1.27
CA ARG A 70 17.04 -22.98 -1.25
C ARG A 70 16.60 -23.40 -2.65
N GLN A 71 16.70 -22.51 -3.64
CA GLN A 71 16.40 -22.82 -5.04
C GLN A 71 17.39 -23.85 -5.62
N LEU A 72 18.70 -23.66 -5.41
CA LEU A 72 19.73 -24.60 -5.87
C LEU A 72 19.64 -25.96 -5.15
N GLN A 73 19.21 -25.97 -3.88
CA GLN A 73 18.95 -27.19 -3.12
C GLN A 73 17.69 -27.93 -3.60
N ALA A 74 16.70 -27.21 -4.12
CA ALA A 74 15.50 -27.80 -4.74
C ALA A 74 15.77 -28.32 -6.17
N GLU A 75 16.78 -27.78 -6.85
CA GLU A 75 17.18 -28.14 -8.23
C GLU A 75 18.21 -29.30 -8.30
N SER A 76 18.21 -30.28 -7.38
CA SER A 76 19.23 -31.34 -7.31
C SER A 76 19.60 -31.92 -8.70
N VAL A 77 20.79 -31.57 -9.20
CA VAL A 77 21.41 -32.18 -10.38
C VAL A 77 22.63 -32.97 -9.92
N SER A 78 22.59 -34.23 -10.32
CA SER A 78 23.62 -35.24 -10.32
C SER A 78 24.98 -34.73 -10.82
N GLU A 79 26.04 -35.35 -10.32
CA GLU A 79 27.44 -35.14 -10.68
C GLU A 79 27.62 -34.82 -12.17
N VAL A 80 28.12 -33.61 -12.47
CA VAL A 80 28.69 -33.27 -13.78
C VAL A 80 30.21 -33.32 -13.65
N VAL A 81 30.79 -34.31 -14.32
CA VAL A 81 32.22 -34.42 -14.58
C VAL A 81 32.64 -33.19 -15.38
N VAL A 82 33.54 -32.38 -14.82
CA VAL A 82 34.15 -31.25 -15.52
C VAL A 82 35.51 -31.71 -16.05
N ASP A 83 35.65 -31.72 -17.37
CA ASP A 83 36.93 -31.86 -18.05
C ASP A 83 37.88 -30.75 -17.63
N ARG A 84 39.10 -31.14 -17.23
CA ARG A 84 40.16 -30.23 -16.79
C ARG A 84 40.66 -29.41 -17.97
N VAL A 85 40.55 -28.09 -17.86
CA VAL A 85 41.40 -27.15 -18.60
C VAL A 85 42.39 -26.53 -17.61
N ASP A 86 43.68 -26.71 -17.90
CA ASP A 86 44.78 -26.23 -17.09
C ASP A 86 44.81 -24.69 -17.04
N VAL A 87 44.61 -24.14 -15.84
CA VAL A 87 44.87 -22.73 -15.54
C VAL A 87 46.09 -22.67 -14.62
N ALA A 88 47.08 -21.88 -15.05
CA ALA A 88 48.37 -21.68 -14.40
C ALA A 88 48.26 -21.37 -12.90
N ARG A 89 49.17 -22.00 -12.13
CA ARG A 89 49.30 -21.92 -10.67
C ARG A 89 49.43 -20.47 -10.18
N LEU A 90 48.43 -19.98 -9.46
CA LEU A 90 48.58 -18.92 -8.47
C LEU A 90 48.74 -19.55 -7.08
N VAL A 91 49.78 -19.14 -6.36
CA VAL A 91 50.14 -19.62 -5.01
C VAL A 91 49.01 -19.28 -4.02
N PRO A 92 48.53 -20.20 -3.18
CA PRO A 92 47.45 -19.91 -2.24
C PRO A 92 47.98 -19.21 -0.97
N CYS A 93 47.36 -18.09 -0.59
CA CYS A 93 47.46 -17.55 0.76
C CYS A 93 46.79 -18.51 1.76
N SER A 94 47.57 -19.03 2.71
CA SER A 94 47.26 -20.11 3.64
C SER A 94 46.06 -19.88 4.59
N GLY A 95 45.58 -18.64 4.75
CA GLY A 95 44.46 -18.32 5.66
C GLY A 95 43.06 -18.66 5.14
N TRP A 96 42.84 -18.62 3.83
CA TRP A 96 41.52 -18.87 3.24
C TRP A 96 41.23 -20.35 3.05
N ALA A 97 42.25 -21.16 2.74
CA ALA A 97 42.13 -22.61 2.62
C ALA A 97 41.73 -23.25 3.96
N GLN A 98 42.38 -22.84 5.07
CA GLN A 98 42.03 -23.32 6.40
C GLN A 98 40.63 -22.90 6.86
N ARG A 99 40.16 -21.69 6.52
CA ARG A 99 38.77 -21.28 6.81
C ARG A 99 37.76 -22.08 6.01
N LEU A 100 38.04 -22.33 4.73
CA LEU A 100 37.17 -23.13 3.87
C LEU A 100 37.10 -24.59 4.33
N GLU A 101 38.21 -25.18 4.75
CA GLU A 101 38.24 -26.53 5.33
C GLU A 101 37.45 -26.60 6.65
N LYS A 102 37.58 -25.58 7.50
CA LYS A 102 36.84 -25.50 8.76
C LYS A 102 35.33 -25.36 8.51
N ASP A 103 34.93 -24.55 7.54
CA ASP A 103 33.52 -24.38 7.16
C ASP A 103 32.94 -25.63 6.49
N GLN A 104 33.72 -26.32 5.65
CA GLN A 104 33.33 -27.61 5.06
C GLN A 104 33.19 -28.69 6.13
N TRP A 105 34.07 -28.71 7.13
CA TRP A 105 33.98 -29.64 8.26
C TRP A 105 32.73 -29.38 9.11
N VAL A 106 32.42 -28.12 9.41
CA VAL A 106 31.18 -27.73 10.13
C VAL A 106 29.93 -28.09 9.33
N GLN A 107 29.95 -27.91 8.00
CA GLN A 107 28.84 -28.35 7.14
C GLN A 107 28.68 -29.87 7.13
N ARG A 108 29.78 -30.63 7.05
CA ARG A 108 29.73 -32.11 7.11
C ARG A 108 29.17 -32.61 8.44
N MET A 109 29.57 -32.00 9.55
CA MET A 109 29.02 -32.30 10.88
C MET A 109 27.51 -31.99 10.94
N ARG A 110 27.07 -30.84 10.42
CA ARG A 110 25.63 -30.49 10.35
C ARG A 110 24.83 -31.45 9.47
N ILE A 111 25.39 -31.88 8.33
CA ILE A 111 24.76 -32.85 7.43
C ILE A 111 24.67 -34.23 8.10
N GLN A 112 25.71 -34.67 8.81
CA GLN A 112 25.66 -35.92 9.58
C GLN A 112 24.63 -35.85 10.73
N GLN A 113 24.54 -34.71 11.41
CA GLN A 113 23.56 -34.51 12.48
C GLN A 113 22.13 -34.43 11.95
N LEU A 114 21.92 -33.83 10.77
CA LEU A 114 20.65 -33.86 10.06
C LEU A 114 20.28 -35.27 9.57
N LYS A 115 21.23 -36.04 9.05
CA LYS A 115 21.03 -37.44 8.66
C LYS A 115 20.70 -38.33 9.86
N ALA A 116 21.35 -38.11 11.00
CA ALA A 116 21.05 -38.81 12.26
C ALA A 116 19.65 -38.45 12.79
N ASN A 117 19.25 -37.17 12.71
CA ASN A 117 17.90 -36.73 13.07
C ASN A 117 16.83 -37.29 12.12
N LEU A 118 17.14 -37.41 10.83
CA LEU A 118 16.27 -38.03 9.82
C LEU A 118 16.16 -39.55 10.04
N GLN A 119 17.24 -40.25 10.39
CA GLN A 119 17.19 -41.68 10.74
C GLN A 119 16.41 -41.94 12.04
N MET A 120 16.54 -41.07 13.04
CA MET A 120 15.71 -41.08 14.26
C MET A 120 14.21 -40.84 13.95
N GLN A 121 13.89 -39.99 12.98
CA GLN A 121 12.51 -39.75 12.54
C GLN A 121 11.92 -40.91 11.71
N VAL A 122 12.74 -41.67 10.98
CA VAL A 122 12.29 -42.84 10.22
C VAL A 122 12.08 -44.07 11.11
N GLN A 123 12.76 -44.16 12.25
CA GLN A 123 12.61 -45.27 13.20
C GLN A 123 11.49 -45.06 14.25
N SER A 124 11.00 -43.83 14.43
CA SER A 124 9.84 -43.53 15.29
C SER A 124 8.54 -43.51 14.46
N GLY A 125 8.19 -44.66 13.91
CA GLY A 125 6.90 -44.90 13.27
C GLY A 125 5.77 -44.95 14.29
N GLU A 126 5.36 -43.80 14.83
CA GLU A 126 4.07 -43.57 15.48
C GLU A 126 3.92 -42.05 15.74
N PHE A 127 3.36 -41.32 14.76
CA PHE A 127 2.88 -39.96 14.99
C PHE A 127 1.57 -40.02 15.79
N LYS A 128 1.67 -40.16 17.12
CA LYS A 128 0.62 -39.65 18.00
C LYS A 128 0.70 -38.13 17.94
N VAL A 129 -0.22 -37.50 17.23
CA VAL A 129 -0.47 -36.06 17.32
C VAL A 129 -0.93 -35.78 18.75
N LEU A 130 0.02 -35.54 19.65
CA LEU A 130 -0.30 -34.97 20.96
C LEU A 130 -0.87 -33.58 20.70
N PRO A 131 -2.05 -33.23 21.24
CA PRO A 131 -2.57 -31.88 21.15
C PRO A 131 -1.53 -30.93 21.76
N LYS A 132 -1.00 -30.00 20.96
CA LYS A 132 -0.07 -28.99 21.44
C LYS A 132 -0.86 -28.03 22.34
N HIS A 133 -0.84 -28.28 23.65
CA HIS A 133 -1.56 -27.45 24.60
C HIS A 133 -1.02 -26.01 24.57
N LEU A 134 -1.86 -25.06 24.18
CA LEU A 134 -1.59 -23.63 24.30
C LEU A 134 -1.46 -23.28 25.80
N GLN A 135 -0.41 -22.55 26.16
CA GLN A 135 -0.25 -22.07 27.53
C GLN A 135 -1.19 -20.89 27.78
N VAL A 136 -2.20 -21.13 28.63
CA VAL A 136 -3.18 -20.10 29.05
C VAL A 136 -2.88 -19.56 30.45
N LYS A 137 -2.19 -20.33 31.31
CA LYS A 137 -1.81 -19.87 32.66
C LYS A 137 -0.45 -19.17 32.63
N PRO A 138 -0.33 -17.92 33.13
CA PRO A 138 0.95 -17.23 33.22
C PRO A 138 1.85 -17.84 34.30
N GLN A 139 3.16 -17.84 34.06
CA GLN A 139 4.16 -18.05 35.12
C GLN A 139 4.60 -16.66 35.61
N LEU A 140 3.99 -16.19 36.71
CA LEU A 140 4.30 -14.89 37.29
C LEU A 140 5.67 -14.91 37.96
N LEU A 141 6.44 -13.83 37.81
CA LEU A 141 7.77 -13.72 38.41
C LEU A 141 7.69 -13.38 39.90
N SER A 142 6.62 -12.73 40.33
CA SER A 142 6.30 -12.42 41.73
C SER A 142 5.69 -13.60 42.46
N LYS A 143 6.34 -14.03 43.54
CA LYS A 143 5.83 -15.09 44.41
C LYS A 143 4.53 -14.72 45.14
N GLN A 144 4.29 -13.43 45.39
CA GLN A 144 3.04 -12.95 46.01
C GLN A 144 1.88 -12.97 45.02
N LEU A 145 2.09 -12.45 43.80
CA LEU A 145 1.05 -12.45 42.76
C LEU A 145 0.73 -13.88 42.30
N ALA A 146 1.72 -14.78 42.32
CA ALA A 146 1.53 -16.20 42.04
C ALA A 146 0.55 -16.89 43.01
N MET A 147 0.34 -16.37 44.23
CA MET A 147 -0.65 -16.91 45.17
C MET A 147 -2.08 -16.71 44.67
N PHE A 148 -2.36 -15.66 43.89
CA PHE A 148 -3.67 -15.43 43.29
C PHE A 148 -4.01 -16.39 42.14
N LEU A 149 -3.03 -17.17 41.65
CA LEU A 149 -3.27 -18.24 40.66
C LEU A 149 -3.75 -19.56 41.31
N ALA A 150 -3.81 -19.64 42.64
CA ALA A 150 -4.25 -20.81 43.39
C ALA A 150 -5.79 -21.01 43.30
N PRO A 151 -6.30 -22.26 43.35
CA PRO A 151 -7.70 -22.58 43.04
C PRO A 151 -8.73 -22.26 44.14
N GLU A 152 -8.38 -21.52 45.21
CA GLU A 152 -9.20 -21.47 46.43
C GLU A 152 -10.19 -20.29 46.56
N SER A 153 -10.31 -19.38 45.57
CA SER A 153 -11.29 -18.26 45.63
C SER A 153 -11.98 -17.99 44.28
N SER A 154 -13.21 -17.47 44.29
CA SER A 154 -13.92 -17.08 43.05
C SER A 154 -13.18 -15.92 42.36
N TRP A 155 -13.09 -15.93 41.03
CA TRP A 155 -12.39 -14.88 40.26
C TRP A 155 -13.03 -13.49 40.46
N GLU A 156 -14.30 -13.44 40.85
CA GLU A 156 -15.09 -12.24 41.17
C GLU A 156 -14.59 -11.54 42.45
N GLU A 157 -14.09 -12.29 43.43
CA GLU A 157 -13.43 -11.74 44.62
C GLU A 157 -11.96 -11.36 44.40
N GLN A 158 -11.34 -11.90 43.34
CA GLN A 158 -9.92 -11.68 43.04
C GLN A 158 -9.66 -10.37 42.29
N LEU A 159 -10.51 -9.96 41.34
CA LEU A 159 -10.31 -8.71 40.59
C LEU A 159 -10.08 -7.48 41.49
N PRO A 160 -10.88 -7.24 42.55
CA PRO A 160 -10.65 -6.11 43.47
C PRO A 160 -9.33 -6.22 44.23
N ARG A 161 -8.96 -7.42 44.70
CA ARG A 161 -7.70 -7.66 45.41
C ARG A 161 -6.50 -7.45 44.49
N VAL A 162 -6.61 -7.93 43.25
CA VAL A 162 -5.60 -7.72 42.22
C VAL A 162 -5.49 -6.24 41.90
N LEU A 163 -6.61 -5.51 41.74
CA LEU A 163 -6.65 -4.08 41.44
C LEU A 163 -6.09 -3.19 42.58
N GLN A 164 -6.24 -3.58 43.85
CA GLN A 164 -5.67 -2.87 45.01
C GLN A 164 -4.16 -3.09 45.22
N GLU A 165 -3.58 -4.17 44.68
CA GLU A 165 -2.15 -4.48 44.90
C GLU A 165 -1.22 -3.51 44.17
N ALA A 166 -0.33 -2.82 44.90
CA ALA A 166 0.55 -1.80 44.31
C ALA A 166 1.55 -2.42 43.31
N PRO A 167 1.80 -1.79 42.15
CA PRO A 167 2.79 -2.27 41.19
C PRO A 167 4.18 -2.26 41.84
N ARG A 168 4.86 -3.40 41.87
CA ARG A 168 6.22 -3.46 42.41
C ARG A 168 7.18 -2.83 41.40
N LYS A 169 7.82 -1.71 41.78
CA LYS A 169 9.02 -1.21 41.10
C LYS A 169 10.14 -2.25 41.24
N LEU A 170 10.36 -3.06 40.20
CA LEU A 170 11.67 -3.68 40.00
C LEU A 170 12.67 -2.53 39.84
N SER A 171 13.60 -2.39 40.79
CA SER A 171 14.66 -1.40 40.74
C SER A 171 15.40 -1.50 39.40
N LEU A 172 15.20 -0.51 38.52
CA LEU A 172 16.04 -0.17 37.36
C LEU A 172 15.46 1.09 36.68
N ASP A 173 16.34 2.01 36.30
CA ASP A 173 16.05 3.33 35.71
C ASP A 173 14.90 3.33 34.70
N VAL A 174 13.79 3.96 35.08
CA VAL A 174 12.67 4.23 34.17
C VAL A 174 12.95 5.54 33.46
N GLY A 175 13.61 5.45 32.30
CA GLY A 175 13.37 6.43 31.25
C GLY A 175 11.87 6.40 30.92
N ARG A 176 11.24 7.58 30.88
CA ARG A 176 9.82 7.79 30.57
C ARG A 176 9.28 6.80 29.53
N ALA A 177 8.10 6.23 29.83
CA ALA A 177 7.36 5.39 28.88
C ALA A 177 7.17 6.14 27.56
N PRO A 178 7.48 5.52 26.41
CA PRO A 178 7.32 6.17 25.14
C PRO A 178 5.83 6.26 24.77
N SER A 179 5.26 7.46 24.83
CA SER A 179 3.83 7.74 24.58
C SER A 179 3.46 7.82 23.09
N THR A 180 4.36 7.39 22.19
CA THR A 180 4.16 7.50 20.74
C THR A 180 4.70 6.27 20.01
N GLN A 181 4.00 5.87 18.95
CA GLN A 181 4.38 4.75 18.08
C GLN A 181 5.79 4.91 17.47
N ALA A 182 6.28 6.16 17.40
CA ALA A 182 7.59 6.56 16.92
C ALA A 182 8.79 6.12 17.80
N GLN A 183 8.56 5.79 19.07
CA GLN A 183 9.62 5.39 20.00
C GLN A 183 9.65 3.87 20.27
N LEU A 184 8.73 3.10 19.68
CA LEU A 184 8.74 1.63 19.76
C LEU A 184 9.85 1.05 18.88
N SER A 185 10.59 0.07 19.40
CA SER A 185 11.52 -0.71 18.58
C SER A 185 10.78 -1.48 17.48
N GLY A 186 11.46 -1.81 16.37
CA GLY A 186 10.85 -2.57 15.28
C GLY A 186 10.28 -3.94 15.73
N GLN A 187 10.89 -4.56 16.73
CA GLN A 187 10.39 -5.81 17.32
C GLN A 187 9.10 -5.60 18.13
N GLN A 188 9.01 -4.49 18.88
CA GLN A 188 7.80 -4.12 19.61
C GLN A 188 6.64 -3.79 18.65
N GLN A 189 6.92 -3.07 17.58
CA GLN A 189 5.93 -2.77 16.54
C GLN A 189 5.36 -4.07 15.93
N LYS A 190 6.22 -5.06 15.63
CA LYS A 190 5.78 -6.37 15.14
C LYS A 190 4.88 -7.10 16.14
N LEU A 191 5.27 -7.16 17.42
CA LEU A 191 4.47 -7.82 18.47
C LEU A 191 3.12 -7.14 18.68
N LEU A 192 3.07 -5.81 18.74
CA LEU A 192 1.80 -5.09 18.90
C LEU A 192 0.89 -5.31 17.68
N ALA A 193 1.44 -5.27 16.47
CA ALA A 193 0.69 -5.58 15.25
C ALA A 193 0.17 -7.02 15.24
N PHE A 194 0.96 -7.98 15.75
CA PHE A 194 0.53 -9.37 15.90
C PHE A 194 -0.71 -9.49 16.79
N PHE A 195 -0.66 -8.91 17.99
CA PHE A 195 -1.79 -8.98 18.93
C PHE A 195 -3.02 -8.32 18.34
N LYS A 196 -2.88 -7.12 17.76
CA LYS A 196 -3.99 -6.42 17.06
C LYS A 196 -4.57 -7.31 15.96
N CYS A 197 -3.73 -7.94 15.14
CA CYS A 197 -4.15 -8.83 14.07
C CYS A 197 -4.92 -10.07 14.60
N CYS A 198 -4.49 -10.66 15.72
CA CYS A 198 -5.20 -11.78 16.34
C CYS A 198 -6.61 -11.39 16.83
N LEU A 199 -6.83 -10.14 17.25
CA LEU A 199 -8.17 -9.65 17.57
C LEU A 199 -9.05 -9.55 16.32
N LEU A 200 -8.48 -9.29 15.14
CA LEU A 200 -9.21 -9.23 13.88
C LEU A 200 -9.62 -10.60 13.38
N THR A 201 -8.75 -11.59 13.58
CA THR A 201 -8.98 -12.97 13.13
C THR A 201 -9.61 -13.87 14.19
N ASP A 202 -9.94 -13.33 15.37
CA ASP A 202 -10.45 -14.09 16.53
C ASP A 202 -9.53 -15.22 17.04
N HIS A 203 -8.21 -15.12 16.77
CA HIS A 203 -7.20 -16.07 17.26
C HIS A 203 -6.66 -15.67 18.64
N LEU A 204 -7.56 -15.36 19.56
CA LEU A 204 -7.22 -14.82 20.86
C LEU A 204 -6.43 -15.79 21.78
N PRO A 205 -6.70 -17.12 21.78
CA PRO A 205 -5.85 -18.07 22.51
C PRO A 205 -4.39 -18.04 22.04
N LEU A 206 -4.16 -17.81 20.75
CA LEU A 206 -2.82 -17.73 20.16
C LEU A 206 -2.09 -16.45 20.60
N ALA A 207 -2.82 -15.32 20.61
CA ALA A 207 -2.32 -14.06 21.17
C ALA A 207 -1.96 -14.19 22.65
N HIS A 208 -2.84 -14.78 23.46
CA HIS A 208 -2.62 -15.01 24.88
C HIS A 208 -1.38 -15.90 25.09
N HIS A 209 -1.24 -16.99 24.34
CA HIS A 209 -0.09 -17.88 24.41
C HIS A 209 1.23 -17.14 24.14
N LEU A 210 1.29 -16.32 23.08
CA LEU A 210 2.50 -15.56 22.77
C LEU A 210 2.81 -14.52 23.85
N LEU A 211 1.78 -13.87 24.41
CA LEU A 211 1.93 -12.92 25.52
C LEU A 211 2.50 -13.59 26.77
N VAL A 212 1.93 -14.73 27.17
CA VAL A 212 2.37 -15.51 28.34
C VAL A 212 3.80 -16.01 28.15
N THR A 213 4.12 -16.61 27.00
CA THR A 213 5.47 -17.12 26.74
C THR A 213 6.54 -16.03 26.74
N HIS A 214 6.20 -14.81 26.28
CA HIS A 214 7.08 -13.66 26.35
C HIS A 214 7.20 -13.11 27.78
N HIS A 215 6.10 -13.04 28.53
CA HIS A 215 6.09 -12.51 29.89
C HIS A 215 6.87 -13.41 30.86
N SER A 216 6.71 -14.74 30.76
CA SER A 216 7.42 -15.72 31.59
C SER A 216 8.95 -15.70 31.41
N GLN A 217 9.46 -15.10 30.33
CA GLN A 217 10.90 -15.00 30.07
C GLN A 217 11.41 -13.59 30.38
N ARG A 218 12.21 -13.43 31.45
CA ARG A 218 12.74 -12.12 31.91
C ARG A 218 13.33 -11.22 30.81
N LYS A 219 14.02 -11.79 29.81
CA LYS A 219 14.58 -11.02 28.68
C LYS A 219 13.49 -10.53 27.71
N LYS A 220 12.47 -11.35 27.47
CA LYS A 220 11.36 -11.04 26.56
C LYS A 220 10.27 -10.19 27.22
N GLN A 221 10.09 -10.28 28.53
CA GLN A 221 9.14 -9.45 29.29
C GLN A 221 9.39 -7.95 29.07
N LYS A 222 10.67 -7.55 28.98
CA LYS A 222 11.07 -6.15 28.69
C LYS A 222 10.63 -5.63 27.32
N LEU A 223 10.29 -6.51 26.38
CA LEU A 223 9.75 -6.12 25.08
C LEU A 223 8.23 -5.87 25.13
N LEU A 224 7.54 -6.33 26.17
CA LEU A 224 6.10 -6.15 26.31
C LEU A 224 5.79 -4.73 26.79
N THR A 225 4.72 -4.16 26.25
CA THR A 225 4.25 -2.81 26.57
C THR A 225 2.81 -2.86 27.05
N LEU A 226 2.34 -1.83 27.75
CA LEU A 226 0.97 -1.78 28.27
C LEU A 226 -0.06 -1.95 27.14
N ASP A 227 0.15 -1.32 25.99
CA ASP A 227 -0.71 -1.48 24.80
C ASP A 227 -0.86 -2.93 24.33
N MET A 228 0.19 -3.75 24.46
CA MET A 228 0.12 -5.17 24.09
C MET A 228 -0.75 -5.96 25.06
N TYR A 229 -0.62 -5.71 26.36
CA TYR A 229 -1.47 -6.30 27.39
C TYR A 229 -2.93 -5.86 27.19
N ASN A 230 -3.15 -4.55 27.00
CA ASN A 230 -4.46 -3.96 26.74
C ASN A 230 -5.13 -4.56 25.50
N THR A 231 -4.36 -4.79 24.43
CA THR A 231 -4.88 -5.41 23.22
C THR A 231 -5.42 -6.82 23.50
N VAL A 232 -4.68 -7.66 24.23
CA VAL A 232 -5.16 -9.01 24.59
C VAL A 232 -6.31 -8.95 25.60
N MET A 233 -6.29 -8.02 26.56
CA MET A 233 -7.41 -7.79 27.49
C MET A 233 -8.69 -7.41 26.76
N LEU A 234 -8.62 -6.51 25.79
CA LEU A 234 -9.76 -6.09 24.98
C LEU A 234 -10.34 -7.27 24.20
N GLY A 235 -9.49 -8.14 23.66
CA GLY A 235 -9.94 -9.38 23.03
C GLY A 235 -10.76 -10.26 23.98
N TRP A 236 -10.28 -10.47 25.21
CA TRP A 236 -11.01 -11.30 26.18
C TRP A 236 -12.28 -10.62 26.69
N ALA A 237 -12.25 -9.29 26.81
CA ALA A 237 -13.43 -8.50 27.10
C ALA A 237 -14.52 -8.70 26.04
N ARG A 238 -14.16 -8.67 24.75
CA ARG A 238 -15.04 -8.95 23.59
C ARG A 238 -15.70 -10.33 23.68
N GLN A 239 -14.95 -11.36 24.04
CA GLN A 239 -15.49 -12.71 24.22
C GLN A 239 -16.20 -12.93 25.57
N GLY A 240 -16.13 -11.97 26.50
CA GLY A 240 -16.65 -12.14 27.85
C GLY A 240 -15.89 -13.19 28.67
N ALA A 241 -14.58 -13.35 28.45
CA ALA A 241 -13.73 -14.32 29.14
C ALA A 241 -13.04 -13.66 30.35
N PHE A 242 -13.79 -13.52 31.46
CA PHE A 242 -13.35 -12.77 32.63
C PHE A 242 -12.09 -13.32 33.29
N LYS A 243 -11.97 -14.64 33.38
CA LYS A 243 -10.82 -15.31 34.01
C LYS A 243 -9.51 -15.01 33.28
N GLU A 244 -9.51 -15.11 31.96
CA GLU A 244 -8.37 -14.83 31.10
C GLU A 244 -8.00 -13.34 31.15
N LEU A 245 -8.99 -12.45 31.24
CA LEU A 245 -8.76 -11.02 31.44
C LEU A 245 -8.05 -10.75 32.77
N VAL A 246 -8.49 -11.38 33.87
CA VAL A 246 -7.82 -11.27 35.17
C VAL A 246 -6.38 -11.80 35.13
N TYR A 247 -6.10 -12.88 34.40
CA TYR A 247 -4.73 -13.33 34.17
C TYR A 247 -3.85 -12.27 33.51
N VAL A 248 -4.38 -11.54 32.54
CA VAL A 248 -3.63 -10.49 31.86
C VAL A 248 -3.42 -9.29 32.80
N LEU A 249 -4.41 -8.90 33.61
CA LEU A 249 -4.24 -7.86 34.64
C LEU A 249 -3.17 -8.22 35.68
N LEU A 250 -3.12 -9.48 36.10
CA LEU A 250 -2.05 -9.99 36.98
C LEU A 250 -0.67 -9.84 36.31
N MET A 251 -0.55 -10.15 35.01
CA MET A 251 0.70 -9.95 34.28
C MET A 251 1.09 -8.46 34.14
N VAL A 252 0.12 -7.55 33.99
CA VAL A 252 0.39 -6.10 33.95
C VAL A 252 1.06 -5.65 35.26
N LYS A 253 0.50 -6.08 36.41
CA LYS A 253 1.05 -5.77 37.73
C LYS A 253 2.39 -6.45 38.00
N ASP A 254 2.55 -7.71 37.58
CA ASP A 254 3.83 -8.44 37.68
C ASP A 254 4.95 -7.79 36.85
N ALA A 255 4.59 -7.21 35.70
CA ALA A 255 5.52 -6.45 34.86
C ALA A 255 5.88 -5.07 35.45
N GLY A 256 5.24 -4.65 36.55
CA GLY A 256 5.45 -3.33 37.17
C GLY A 256 4.79 -2.19 36.39
N LEU A 257 3.77 -2.49 35.57
CA LEU A 257 2.97 -1.50 34.84
C LEU A 257 1.67 -1.20 35.59
N THR A 258 1.13 0.00 35.36
CA THR A 258 -0.16 0.45 35.92
C THR A 258 -1.27 0.35 34.86
N PRO A 259 -2.45 -0.17 35.20
CA PRO A 259 -3.61 -0.14 34.31
C PRO A 259 -4.00 1.28 33.90
N ASP A 260 -4.35 1.50 32.64
CA ASP A 260 -4.78 2.80 32.08
C ASP A 260 -6.28 2.80 31.73
N LEU A 261 -6.76 3.89 31.10
CA LEU A 261 -8.16 4.01 30.67
C LEU A 261 -8.62 2.82 29.81
N LEU A 262 -7.76 2.30 28.92
CA LEU A 262 -8.09 1.18 28.06
C LEU A 262 -8.14 -0.15 28.85
N SER A 263 -7.27 -0.34 29.84
CA SER A 263 -7.35 -1.47 30.76
C SER A 263 -8.70 -1.50 31.51
N TYR A 264 -9.12 -0.35 32.06
CA TYR A 264 -10.40 -0.24 32.77
C TYR A 264 -11.60 -0.37 31.82
N ALA A 265 -11.51 0.17 30.60
CA ALA A 265 -12.54 -0.02 29.58
C ALA A 265 -12.75 -1.50 29.25
N ALA A 266 -11.67 -2.27 29.05
CA ALA A 266 -11.76 -3.71 28.81
C ALA A 266 -12.37 -4.46 30.01
N ALA A 267 -11.99 -4.12 31.24
CA ALA A 267 -12.56 -4.73 32.44
C ALA A 267 -14.07 -4.44 32.55
N LEU A 268 -14.49 -3.17 32.45
CA LEU A 268 -15.89 -2.76 32.50
C LEU A 268 -16.71 -3.38 31.36
N GLN A 269 -16.14 -3.48 30.16
CA GLN A 269 -16.78 -4.14 29.04
C GLN A 269 -17.07 -5.61 29.35
N CYS A 270 -16.10 -6.34 29.90
CA CYS A 270 -16.25 -7.74 30.26
C CYS A 270 -17.32 -7.93 31.36
N LEU A 271 -17.27 -7.09 32.40
CA LEU A 271 -18.26 -7.08 33.48
C LEU A 271 -19.69 -6.80 32.97
N GLY A 272 -19.84 -5.84 32.05
CA GLY A 272 -21.13 -5.50 31.44
C GLY A 272 -21.71 -6.60 30.53
N ARG A 273 -20.83 -7.29 29.80
CA ARG A 273 -21.21 -8.42 28.93
C ARG A 273 -21.59 -9.66 29.72
N GLN A 274 -20.88 -9.97 30.80
CA GLN A 274 -21.23 -11.06 31.73
C GLN A 274 -22.37 -10.71 32.71
N ASP A 275 -22.82 -9.46 32.71
CA ASP A 275 -23.86 -8.96 33.62
C ASP A 275 -23.51 -9.14 35.11
N GLN A 276 -22.24 -8.91 35.46
CA GLN A 276 -21.71 -9.06 36.82
C GLN A 276 -22.42 -8.16 37.86
N ASP A 277 -22.20 -8.47 39.15
CA ASP A 277 -22.84 -7.79 40.27
C ASP A 277 -22.38 -6.33 40.41
N ALA A 278 -23.25 -5.49 40.97
CA ALA A 278 -22.97 -4.05 41.13
C ALA A 278 -21.76 -3.79 42.05
N GLY A 279 -21.51 -4.65 43.05
CA GLY A 279 -20.41 -4.46 44.00
C GLY A 279 -19.04 -4.68 43.37
N THR A 280 -18.90 -5.62 42.42
CA THR A 280 -17.65 -5.79 41.65
C THR A 280 -17.39 -4.63 40.70
N ILE A 281 -18.44 -4.09 40.08
CA ILE A 281 -18.34 -2.91 39.21
C ILE A 281 -17.99 -1.66 40.03
N GLU A 282 -18.63 -1.46 41.18
CA GLU A 282 -18.38 -0.32 42.07
C GLU A 282 -16.92 -0.29 42.53
N ARG A 283 -16.38 -1.43 42.99
CA ARG A 283 -14.97 -1.56 43.36
C ARG A 283 -14.01 -1.25 42.21
N CYS A 284 -14.36 -1.62 40.98
CA CYS A 284 -13.57 -1.27 39.79
C CYS A 284 -13.55 0.24 39.52
N LEU A 285 -14.71 0.90 39.65
CA LEU A 285 -14.85 2.36 39.47
C LEU A 285 -14.16 3.16 40.60
N GLU A 286 -14.20 2.64 41.83
CA GLU A 286 -13.47 3.22 42.96
C GLU A 286 -11.97 3.16 42.75
N GLN A 287 -11.43 2.02 42.33
CA GLN A 287 -10.00 1.90 42.02
C GLN A 287 -9.59 2.85 40.89
N MET A 288 -10.39 2.91 39.83
CA MET A 288 -10.16 3.85 38.72
C MET A 288 -10.05 5.30 39.22
N SER A 289 -10.92 5.68 40.16
CA SER A 289 -10.93 7.01 40.77
C SER A 289 -9.71 7.24 41.68
N GLN A 290 -9.25 6.22 42.42
CA GLN A 290 -8.05 6.27 43.26
C GLN A 290 -6.76 6.47 42.44
N GLU A 291 -6.70 5.90 41.23
CA GLU A 291 -5.60 6.10 40.28
C GLU A 291 -5.68 7.46 39.54
N GLY A 292 -6.69 8.29 39.84
CA GLY A 292 -6.87 9.61 39.24
C GLY A 292 -7.41 9.57 37.81
N LEU A 293 -8.02 8.47 37.38
CA LEU A 293 -8.61 8.33 36.04
C LEU A 293 -10.09 8.72 36.05
N GLU A 294 -10.48 9.59 35.12
CA GLU A 294 -11.85 10.07 35.02
C GLU A 294 -12.73 9.15 34.16
N LEU A 295 -13.92 8.79 34.68
CA LEU A 295 -14.90 7.98 33.96
C LEU A 295 -15.35 8.62 32.65
N GLN A 296 -15.45 9.95 32.61
CA GLN A 296 -15.84 10.69 31.42
C GLN A 296 -14.76 10.61 30.33
N ALA A 297 -13.49 10.69 30.73
CA ALA A 297 -12.35 10.59 29.81
C ALA A 297 -12.28 9.23 29.09
N LEU A 298 -12.79 8.16 29.72
CA LEU A 298 -12.87 6.83 29.10
C LEU A 298 -13.65 6.86 27.78
N PHE A 299 -14.77 7.57 27.73
CA PHE A 299 -15.63 7.63 26.54
C PHE A 299 -15.18 8.66 25.50
N THR A 300 -14.29 9.58 25.85
CA THR A 300 -13.79 10.62 24.93
C THR A 300 -12.38 10.33 24.40
N ALA A 301 -11.53 9.69 25.19
CA ALA A 301 -10.13 9.45 24.85
C ALA A 301 -9.86 8.03 24.31
N VAL A 302 -10.70 7.05 24.65
CA VAL A 302 -10.53 5.67 24.19
C VAL A 302 -11.36 5.44 22.92
N PRO A 303 -10.77 4.94 21.83
CA PRO A 303 -11.50 4.60 20.62
C PRO A 303 -12.26 3.29 20.83
N LEU A 304 -13.53 3.39 21.24
CA LEU A 304 -14.45 2.27 21.43
C LEU A 304 -15.42 2.16 20.25
N SER A 305 -15.76 0.94 19.83
CA SER A 305 -16.88 0.70 18.92
C SER A 305 -18.23 1.04 19.57
N GLU A 306 -19.28 1.22 18.77
CA GLU A 306 -20.63 1.45 19.29
C GLU A 306 -21.09 0.31 20.21
N GLU A 307 -20.74 -0.95 19.87
CA GLU A 307 -21.03 -2.12 20.71
C GLU A 307 -20.22 -2.11 22.01
N GLU A 308 -18.93 -1.78 21.93
CA GLU A 308 -18.05 -1.65 23.10
C GLU A 308 -18.53 -0.55 24.03
N GLN A 309 -18.89 0.62 23.48
CA GLN A 309 -19.44 1.73 24.24
C GLN A 309 -20.75 1.36 24.91
N ALA A 310 -21.67 0.68 24.21
CA ALA A 310 -22.94 0.24 24.77
C ALA A 310 -22.76 -0.76 25.93
N THR A 311 -21.83 -1.71 25.79
CA THR A 311 -21.55 -2.71 26.83
C THR A 311 -20.87 -2.10 28.06
N VAL A 312 -19.93 -1.16 27.87
CA VAL A 312 -19.33 -0.41 28.99
C VAL A 312 -20.37 0.48 29.68
N LEU A 313 -21.22 1.19 28.93
CA LEU A 313 -22.31 1.99 29.50
C LEU A 313 -23.27 1.14 30.33
N LYS A 314 -23.63 -0.05 29.83
CA LYS A 314 -24.48 -0.99 30.57
C LYS A 314 -23.89 -1.33 31.94
N ALA A 315 -22.58 -1.61 32.03
CA ALA A 315 -21.91 -1.85 33.31
C ALA A 315 -21.95 -0.60 34.20
N VAL A 316 -21.60 0.57 33.66
CA VAL A 316 -21.59 1.83 34.42
C VAL A 316 -22.97 2.18 34.96
N HIS A 317 -24.04 1.98 34.17
CA HIS A 317 -25.41 2.27 34.58
C HIS A 317 -25.93 1.38 35.71
N LYS A 318 -25.34 0.20 35.94
CA LYS A 318 -25.69 -0.63 37.12
C LYS A 318 -25.32 0.04 38.43
N VAL A 319 -24.24 0.83 38.47
CA VAL A 319 -23.76 1.52 39.69
C VAL A 319 -24.13 3.00 39.67
N LYS A 320 -24.02 3.66 38.51
CA LYS A 320 -24.29 5.08 38.29
C LYS A 320 -25.37 5.26 37.21
N PRO A 321 -26.66 5.04 37.51
CA PRO A 321 -27.74 5.11 36.52
C PRO A 321 -27.96 6.52 35.95
N THR A 322 -27.54 7.55 36.67
CA THR A 322 -27.62 8.96 36.24
C THR A 322 -26.45 9.41 35.35
N PHE A 323 -25.50 8.52 35.05
CA PHE A 323 -24.37 8.84 34.18
C PHE A 323 -24.84 9.04 32.74
N SER A 324 -24.52 10.20 32.17
CA SER A 324 -24.80 10.55 30.78
C SER A 324 -23.52 10.94 30.07
N LEU A 325 -23.42 10.58 28.79
CA LEU A 325 -22.28 10.97 27.97
C LEU A 325 -22.28 12.48 27.74
N PRO A 326 -21.11 13.12 27.65
CA PRO A 326 -21.01 14.53 27.31
C PRO A 326 -21.64 14.75 25.93
N ARG A 327 -22.47 15.79 25.79
CA ARG A 327 -22.95 16.21 24.47
C ARG A 327 -21.74 16.56 23.61
N GLN A 328 -21.64 15.95 22.42
CA GLN A 328 -20.60 16.32 21.47
C GLN A 328 -20.71 17.83 21.18
N PRO A 329 -19.59 18.58 21.29
CA PRO A 329 -19.62 20.00 20.98
C PRO A 329 -19.98 20.19 19.50
N PRO A 330 -20.65 21.30 19.13
CA PRO A 330 -20.91 21.60 17.74
C PRO A 330 -19.58 21.69 16.97
N PRO A 331 -19.55 21.26 15.69
CA PRO A 331 -18.32 21.26 14.90
C PRO A 331 -17.71 22.66 14.84
N ALA A 332 -16.44 22.75 15.22
CA ALA A 332 -15.71 24.01 15.22
C ALA A 332 -15.44 24.48 13.79
N VAL A 333 -15.45 25.80 13.57
CA VAL A 333 -15.11 26.41 12.27
C VAL A 333 -13.69 26.95 12.29
N ASN A 334 -13.03 26.98 11.13
CA ASN A 334 -11.70 27.59 11.03
C ASN A 334 -11.83 29.12 11.06
N THR A 335 -11.08 29.76 11.97
CA THR A 335 -11.11 31.22 12.20
C THR A 335 -9.86 31.94 11.70
N SER A 336 -8.99 31.24 10.97
CA SER A 336 -7.75 31.81 10.41
C SER A 336 -8.05 32.96 9.44
N LYS A 337 -7.11 33.92 9.35
CA LYS A 337 -7.32 35.18 8.62
C LYS A 337 -7.76 35.00 7.17
N LEU A 338 -7.23 33.99 6.48
CA LEU A 338 -7.48 33.74 5.05
C LEU A 338 -8.67 32.82 4.77
N LEU A 339 -9.18 32.11 5.78
CA LEU A 339 -10.29 31.16 5.63
C LEU A 339 -11.55 31.60 6.37
N ARG A 340 -11.51 32.73 7.07
CA ARG A 340 -12.61 33.20 7.90
C ARG A 340 -13.88 33.44 7.09
N ASP A 341 -13.76 34.09 5.94
CA ASP A 341 -14.85 34.37 5.00
C ASP A 341 -15.40 33.10 4.33
N VAL A 342 -14.56 32.09 4.10
CA VAL A 342 -14.98 30.78 3.55
C VAL A 342 -15.96 30.06 4.47
N TYR A 343 -15.78 30.18 5.79
CA TYR A 343 -16.61 29.49 6.79
C TYR A 343 -17.56 30.40 7.58
N ALA A 344 -17.51 31.71 7.34
CA ALA A 344 -18.45 32.64 7.93
C ALA A 344 -19.87 32.30 7.45
N LYS A 345 -20.84 32.32 8.37
CA LYS A 345 -22.26 32.17 8.03
C LYS A 345 -22.85 33.47 7.45
N ASP A 346 -22.12 34.57 7.58
CA ASP A 346 -22.54 35.90 7.16
C ASP A 346 -22.19 36.11 5.70
N GLY A 347 -23.22 36.17 4.84
CA GLY A 347 -23.06 36.52 3.42
C GLY A 347 -23.86 35.61 2.47
N PRO A 348 -24.18 36.08 1.26
CA PRO A 348 -24.84 35.25 0.26
C PRO A 348 -23.87 34.19 -0.27
N VAL A 349 -24.23 32.91 -0.12
CA VAL A 349 -23.50 31.78 -0.71
C VAL A 349 -24.28 31.19 -1.88
N SER A 350 -23.57 30.84 -2.96
CA SER A 350 -24.14 30.19 -4.14
C SER A 350 -23.30 28.97 -4.53
N TYR A 351 -23.41 27.90 -3.75
CA TYR A 351 -22.70 26.65 -4.04
C TYR A 351 -23.30 25.93 -5.26
N PRO A 352 -22.46 25.41 -6.17
CA PRO A 352 -22.94 24.72 -7.36
C PRO A 352 -23.47 23.32 -7.01
N LYS A 353 -24.49 22.90 -7.77
CA LYS A 353 -24.99 21.52 -7.81
C LYS A 353 -24.56 20.84 -9.10
N LEU A 354 -24.48 19.51 -9.08
CA LEU A 354 -24.26 18.69 -10.26
C LEU A 354 -25.48 18.75 -11.18
N HIS A 355 -25.27 18.48 -12.47
CA HIS A 355 -26.33 18.42 -13.47
C HIS A 355 -27.19 17.14 -13.39
N LEU A 356 -26.77 16.15 -12.60
CA LEU A 356 -27.44 14.86 -12.50
C LEU A 356 -28.51 14.87 -11.39
N PRO A 357 -29.65 14.18 -11.57
CA PRO A 357 -30.66 14.03 -10.54
C PRO A 357 -30.24 13.01 -9.49
N LEU A 358 -30.88 13.04 -8.31
CA LEU A 358 -30.55 12.21 -7.16
C LEU A 358 -30.55 10.71 -7.50
N LYS A 359 -31.58 10.24 -8.21
CA LYS A 359 -31.71 8.81 -8.58
C LYS A 359 -30.55 8.33 -9.46
N THR A 360 -30.07 9.16 -10.38
CA THR A 360 -28.92 8.84 -11.23
C THR A 360 -27.64 8.76 -10.40
N LEU A 361 -27.41 9.72 -9.50
CA LEU A 361 -26.25 9.71 -8.61
C LEU A 361 -26.26 8.50 -7.67
N GLN A 362 -27.43 8.08 -7.19
CA GLN A 362 -27.58 6.85 -6.39
C GLN A 362 -27.22 5.60 -7.21
N SER A 363 -27.70 5.47 -8.45
CA SER A 363 -27.31 4.35 -9.31
C SER A 363 -25.82 4.31 -9.62
N LEU A 364 -25.20 5.48 -9.80
CA LEU A 364 -23.76 5.62 -9.99
C LEU A 364 -22.96 5.21 -8.75
N PHE A 365 -23.45 5.57 -7.56
CA PHE A 365 -22.89 5.11 -6.29
C PHE A 365 -22.91 3.58 -6.18
N GLU A 366 -24.03 2.93 -6.48
CA GLU A 366 -24.10 1.46 -6.44
C GLU A 366 -23.10 0.81 -7.40
N LYS A 367 -22.94 1.36 -8.61
CA LYS A 367 -21.93 0.89 -9.58
C LYS A 367 -20.50 1.02 -9.02
N GLN A 368 -20.16 2.16 -8.43
CA GLN A 368 -18.86 2.37 -7.81
C GLN A 368 -18.64 1.42 -6.63
N LEU A 369 -19.66 1.21 -5.80
CA LEU A 369 -19.60 0.31 -4.65
C LEU A 369 -19.33 -1.14 -5.10
N CYS A 370 -20.00 -1.61 -6.16
CA CYS A 370 -19.72 -2.92 -6.75
C CYS A 370 -18.28 -3.04 -7.26
N VAL A 371 -17.75 -1.98 -7.90
CA VAL A 371 -16.36 -1.94 -8.38
C VAL A 371 -15.36 -2.06 -7.23
N GLU A 372 -15.55 -1.31 -6.15
CA GLU A 372 -14.64 -1.35 -4.99
C GLU A 372 -14.73 -2.67 -4.22
N LEU A 373 -15.93 -3.24 -4.06
CA LEU A 373 -16.11 -4.56 -3.45
C LEU A 373 -15.43 -5.67 -4.26
N ALA A 374 -15.43 -5.57 -5.60
CA ALA A 374 -14.71 -6.50 -6.47
C ALA A 374 -13.18 -6.28 -6.45
N SER A 375 -12.71 -5.13 -5.94
CA SER A 375 -11.30 -4.69 -5.93
C SER A 375 -10.64 -4.55 -7.31
N LYS A 376 -11.33 -4.86 -8.40
CA LYS A 376 -10.78 -4.85 -9.77
C LYS A 376 -11.78 -4.40 -10.82
N VAL A 377 -11.25 -3.93 -11.94
CA VAL A 377 -12.00 -3.53 -13.13
C VAL A 377 -11.40 -4.20 -14.35
N CYS A 378 -12.24 -4.93 -15.08
CA CYS A 378 -11.88 -5.54 -16.36
C CYS A 378 -12.28 -4.59 -17.50
N VAL A 379 -11.29 -4.19 -18.30
CA VAL A 379 -11.43 -3.24 -19.40
C VAL A 379 -11.07 -3.93 -20.71
N VAL A 380 -11.82 -3.66 -21.77
CA VAL A 380 -11.49 -4.18 -23.10
C VAL A 380 -10.27 -3.42 -23.65
N SER A 381 -9.26 -4.16 -24.10
CA SER A 381 -8.07 -3.59 -24.75
C SER A 381 -8.45 -2.95 -26.08
N VAL A 382 -7.93 -1.74 -26.34
CA VAL A 382 -8.11 -1.07 -27.64
C VAL A 382 -7.07 -1.48 -28.69
N GLU A 383 -6.09 -2.32 -28.32
CA GLU A 383 -5.14 -2.89 -29.27
C GLU A 383 -5.89 -3.79 -30.26
N LYS A 384 -5.56 -3.70 -31.56
CA LYS A 384 -6.35 -4.33 -32.62
C LYS A 384 -6.45 -5.85 -32.42
N PRO A 385 -7.66 -6.42 -32.25
CA PRO A 385 -7.81 -7.86 -32.09
C PRO A 385 -7.55 -8.53 -33.44
N ALA A 386 -6.48 -9.31 -33.55
CA ALA A 386 -6.35 -10.26 -34.65
C ALA A 386 -7.45 -11.33 -34.50
N LEU A 387 -8.05 -11.78 -35.61
CA LEU A 387 -8.94 -12.95 -35.60
C LEU A 387 -8.20 -14.09 -34.90
N PRO A 388 -8.83 -14.77 -33.91
CA PRO A 388 -8.12 -15.74 -33.09
C PRO A 388 -7.68 -16.91 -33.98
N SER A 389 -6.38 -16.94 -34.31
CA SER A 389 -5.79 -18.05 -35.05
C SER A 389 -5.82 -19.33 -34.21
N LYS A 390 -5.59 -20.48 -34.83
CA LYS A 390 -5.44 -21.76 -34.11
C LYS A 390 -4.38 -21.66 -33.01
N GLU A 391 -3.31 -20.89 -33.25
CA GLU A 391 -2.23 -20.64 -32.29
C GLU A 391 -2.69 -19.81 -31.10
N VAL A 392 -3.44 -18.71 -31.34
CA VAL A 392 -4.00 -17.87 -30.27
C VAL A 392 -4.94 -18.70 -29.38
N MET A 393 -5.82 -19.49 -29.98
CA MET A 393 -6.75 -20.36 -29.24
C MET A 393 -6.02 -21.41 -28.41
N HIS A 394 -4.97 -22.02 -28.97
CA HIS A 394 -4.12 -22.95 -28.23
C HIS A 394 -3.37 -22.27 -27.08
N ALA A 395 -2.75 -21.12 -27.32
CA ALA A 395 -2.06 -20.34 -26.31
C ALA A 395 -2.99 -19.94 -25.14
N ARG A 396 -4.21 -19.47 -25.45
CA ARG A 396 -5.23 -19.16 -24.44
C ARG A 396 -5.63 -20.38 -23.62
N LYS A 397 -5.85 -21.53 -24.27
CA LYS A 397 -6.19 -22.78 -23.57
C LYS A 397 -5.04 -23.23 -22.65
N THR A 398 -3.81 -23.16 -23.13
CA THR A 398 -2.61 -23.51 -22.34
C THR A 398 -2.44 -22.57 -21.16
N LEU A 399 -2.58 -21.26 -21.37
CA LEU A 399 -2.48 -20.26 -20.32
C LEU A 399 -3.58 -20.44 -19.24
N GLN A 400 -4.82 -20.73 -19.64
CA GLN A 400 -5.89 -21.03 -18.70
C GLN A 400 -5.60 -22.30 -17.88
N THR A 401 -5.15 -23.37 -18.54
CA THR A 401 -4.77 -24.63 -17.86
C THR A 401 -3.66 -24.39 -16.83
N LEU A 402 -2.66 -23.56 -17.17
CA LEU A 402 -1.59 -23.18 -16.26
C LEU A 402 -2.12 -22.35 -15.08
N ARG A 403 -3.02 -21.39 -15.31
CA ARG A 403 -3.64 -20.59 -14.25
C ARG A 403 -4.42 -21.44 -13.26
N ASP A 404 -5.24 -22.38 -13.75
CA ASP A 404 -6.01 -23.30 -12.90
C ASP A 404 -5.09 -24.23 -12.08
N HIS A 405 -3.91 -24.55 -12.61
CA HIS A 405 -2.90 -25.30 -11.88
C HIS A 405 -2.24 -24.42 -10.80
N TRP A 406 -1.84 -23.20 -11.15
CA TRP A 406 -1.20 -22.26 -10.23
C TRP A 406 -2.12 -21.83 -9.09
N GLU A 407 -3.41 -21.61 -9.33
CA GLU A 407 -4.38 -21.28 -8.27
C GLU A 407 -4.39 -22.39 -7.20
N ARG A 408 -4.48 -23.65 -7.62
CA ARG A 408 -4.44 -24.81 -6.70
C ARG A 408 -3.10 -24.96 -5.99
N ALA A 409 -1.99 -24.74 -6.71
CA ALA A 409 -0.65 -24.78 -6.13
C ALA A 409 -0.44 -23.68 -5.09
N LEU A 410 -0.91 -22.46 -5.37
CA LEU A 410 -0.84 -21.31 -4.47
C LEU A 410 -1.64 -21.57 -3.19
N CYS A 411 -2.88 -22.07 -3.30
CA CYS A 411 -3.66 -22.43 -2.11
C CYS A 411 -2.93 -23.47 -1.25
N ARG A 412 -2.32 -24.50 -1.86
CA ARG A 412 -1.55 -25.51 -1.13
C ARG A 412 -0.35 -24.91 -0.42
N VAL A 413 0.48 -24.14 -1.13
CA VAL A 413 1.69 -23.50 -0.55
C VAL A 413 1.31 -22.50 0.54
N LEU A 414 0.19 -21.79 0.39
CA LEU A 414 -0.35 -20.90 1.41
C LEU A 414 -0.74 -21.67 2.68
N GLN A 415 -1.48 -22.77 2.55
CA GLN A 415 -1.86 -23.61 3.68
C GLN A 415 -0.63 -24.19 4.41
N GLU A 416 0.34 -24.72 3.66
CA GLU A 416 1.60 -25.23 4.22
C GLU A 416 2.38 -24.13 4.95
N THR A 417 2.41 -22.93 4.38
CA THR A 417 3.04 -21.76 4.99
C THR A 417 2.32 -21.30 6.26
N LYS A 418 0.99 -21.28 6.27
CA LYS A 418 0.18 -21.00 7.45
C LYS A 418 0.49 -22.00 8.56
N ASN A 419 0.45 -23.30 8.28
CA ASN A 419 0.75 -24.36 9.25
C ASN A 419 2.17 -24.22 9.84
N ARG A 420 3.17 -23.89 9.00
CA ARG A 420 4.54 -23.67 9.44
C ARG A 420 4.65 -22.45 10.35
N LEU A 421 4.04 -21.32 9.98
CA LEU A 421 4.08 -20.08 10.75
C LEU A 421 3.30 -20.19 12.05
N GLU A 422 2.19 -20.93 12.07
CA GLU A 422 1.44 -21.28 13.27
C GLU A 422 2.32 -22.08 14.25
N GLY A 423 3.07 -23.06 13.71
CA GLY A 423 4.02 -23.85 14.48
C GLY A 423 5.14 -23.03 15.13
N GLU A 424 5.51 -21.87 14.56
CA GLU A 424 6.45 -20.93 15.18
C GLU A 424 5.83 -20.16 16.35
N VAL A 425 4.53 -19.81 16.26
CA VAL A 425 3.83 -19.13 17.36
C VAL A 425 3.70 -20.04 18.58
N HIS A 426 3.40 -21.33 18.35
CA HIS A 426 3.38 -22.35 19.42
C HIS A 426 4.73 -22.52 20.14
N LYS A 427 5.84 -22.06 19.53
CA LYS A 427 7.18 -22.06 20.15
C LYS A 427 7.47 -20.74 20.90
N GLY A 428 6.48 -19.84 21.03
CA GLY A 428 6.63 -18.53 21.64
C GLY A 428 7.49 -17.56 20.81
N ARG A 429 7.35 -17.61 19.48
CA ARG A 429 7.99 -16.68 18.54
C ARG A 429 6.94 -15.95 17.70
N PHE A 430 7.19 -14.68 17.41
CA PHE A 430 6.40 -13.93 16.43
C PHE A 430 6.43 -14.62 15.06
N SER A 431 5.31 -14.61 14.35
CA SER A 431 5.21 -15.04 12.97
C SER A 431 4.10 -14.25 12.24
N LEU A 432 4.11 -14.32 10.90
CA LEU A 432 3.08 -13.66 10.07
C LEU A 432 1.75 -14.43 9.99
N TYR A 433 1.58 -15.52 10.75
CA TYR A 433 0.39 -16.37 10.69
C TYR A 433 -0.94 -15.61 10.74
N PRO A 434 -1.23 -14.75 11.75
CA PRO A 434 -2.54 -14.11 11.82
C PRO A 434 -2.79 -13.18 10.63
N PHE A 435 -1.76 -12.57 10.04
CA PHE A 435 -1.89 -11.71 8.88
C PHE A 435 -2.31 -12.49 7.62
N LEU A 436 -1.85 -13.74 7.47
CA LEU A 436 -2.29 -14.64 6.40
C LEU A 436 -3.69 -15.24 6.64
N CYS A 437 -4.27 -15.01 7.82
CA CYS A 437 -5.63 -15.41 8.15
C CYS A 437 -6.65 -14.27 8.00
N LEU A 438 -6.21 -13.06 7.58
CA LEU A 438 -7.09 -11.89 7.43
C LEU A 438 -7.96 -11.92 6.17
N LEU A 439 -7.54 -12.69 5.16
CA LEU A 439 -8.22 -12.86 3.88
C LEU A 439 -8.49 -14.34 3.63
N ASP A 440 -9.51 -14.61 2.82
CA ASP A 440 -9.74 -15.95 2.30
C ASP A 440 -8.56 -16.42 1.42
N GLU A 441 -8.25 -17.71 1.49
CA GLU A 441 -7.11 -18.29 0.79
C GLU A 441 -7.23 -18.18 -0.73
N ARG A 442 -8.46 -18.27 -1.27
CA ARG A 442 -8.70 -18.09 -2.71
C ARG A 442 -8.52 -16.64 -3.11
N GLU A 443 -8.92 -15.69 -2.27
CA GLU A 443 -8.70 -14.26 -2.53
C GLU A 443 -7.20 -13.92 -2.58
N VAL A 444 -6.40 -14.47 -1.65
CA VAL A 444 -4.94 -14.33 -1.69
C VAL A 444 -4.35 -14.96 -2.96
N ALA A 445 -4.78 -16.17 -3.33
CA ALA A 445 -4.31 -16.82 -4.56
C ALA A 445 -4.65 -16.02 -5.81
N ARG A 446 -5.88 -15.50 -5.93
CA ARG A 446 -6.31 -14.63 -7.04
C ARG A 446 -5.50 -13.35 -7.11
N MET A 447 -5.28 -12.68 -5.98
CA MET A 447 -4.42 -11.48 -5.89
C MET A 447 -3.02 -11.76 -6.45
N LEU A 448 -2.42 -12.89 -6.06
CA LEU A 448 -1.07 -13.27 -6.51
C LEU A 448 -1.04 -13.58 -8.01
N LEU A 449 -2.08 -14.20 -8.56
CA LEU A 449 -2.21 -14.44 -10.00
C LEU A 449 -2.44 -13.16 -10.80
N GLU A 450 -3.21 -12.21 -10.26
CA GLU A 450 -3.41 -10.88 -10.85
C GLU A 450 -2.08 -10.11 -10.90
N VAL A 451 -1.27 -10.18 -9.84
CA VAL A 451 0.07 -9.60 -9.81
C VAL A 451 1.00 -10.29 -10.82
N LEU A 452 0.96 -11.62 -10.94
CA LEU A 452 1.72 -12.34 -11.95
C LEU A 452 1.34 -11.91 -13.38
N GLN A 453 0.05 -11.71 -13.64
CA GLN A 453 -0.44 -11.20 -14.92
C GLN A 453 -0.03 -9.72 -15.13
N GLY A 454 -0.02 -8.89 -14.09
CA GLY A 454 0.43 -7.51 -14.18
C GLY A 454 1.95 -7.33 -14.30
N LEU A 455 2.75 -8.38 -14.00
CA LEU A 455 4.20 -8.28 -13.93
C LEU A 455 4.82 -7.97 -15.32
N PRO A 456 5.66 -6.92 -15.43
CA PRO A 456 6.27 -6.55 -16.70
C PRO A 456 7.34 -7.57 -17.14
N ALA A 457 7.47 -7.80 -18.46
CA ALA A 457 8.49 -8.66 -19.05
C ALA A 457 9.95 -8.39 -18.61
N PRO A 458 10.42 -7.12 -18.48
CA PRO A 458 11.76 -6.85 -17.94
C PRO A 458 11.91 -7.18 -16.45
N GLY A 459 10.82 -7.45 -15.73
CA GLY A 459 10.77 -7.69 -14.30
C GLY A 459 10.56 -6.43 -13.47
N GLU A 460 10.30 -6.63 -12.18
CA GLU A 460 10.06 -5.57 -11.21
C GLU A 460 10.98 -5.69 -10.00
N SER A 461 11.30 -4.54 -9.37
CA SER A 461 12.06 -4.53 -8.12
C SER A 461 11.32 -5.35 -7.07
N PHE A 462 12.02 -6.31 -6.48
CA PHE A 462 11.46 -7.20 -5.47
C PHE A 462 10.87 -6.43 -4.26
N THR A 463 11.57 -5.40 -3.79
CA THR A 463 11.12 -4.52 -2.70
C THR A 463 9.87 -3.72 -3.08
N THR A 464 9.74 -3.32 -4.35
CA THR A 464 8.54 -2.62 -4.84
C THR A 464 7.35 -3.57 -4.88
N LEU A 465 7.55 -4.79 -5.41
CA LEU A 465 6.54 -5.83 -5.47
C LEU A 465 6.04 -6.24 -4.08
N ALA A 466 6.94 -6.34 -3.08
CA ALA A 466 6.57 -6.64 -1.71
C ALA A 466 5.66 -5.54 -1.10
N ARG A 467 5.97 -4.26 -1.34
CA ARG A 467 5.10 -3.15 -0.89
C ARG A 467 3.73 -3.22 -1.56
N GLU A 468 3.70 -3.49 -2.86
CA GLU A 468 2.46 -3.63 -3.62
C GLU A 468 1.58 -4.76 -3.07
N LEU A 469 2.14 -5.95 -2.86
CA LEU A 469 1.43 -7.11 -2.33
C LEU A 469 0.87 -6.85 -0.92
N SER A 470 1.67 -6.23 -0.04
CA SER A 470 1.19 -5.87 1.30
C SER A 470 0.10 -4.79 1.28
N ALA A 471 0.20 -3.79 0.40
CA ALA A 471 -0.82 -2.77 0.22
C ALA A 471 -2.14 -3.35 -0.30
N ARG A 472 -2.09 -4.24 -1.31
CA ARG A 472 -3.28 -4.94 -1.82
C ARG A 472 -3.92 -5.83 -0.77
N THR A 473 -3.11 -6.55 0.00
CA THR A 473 -3.60 -7.41 1.09
C THR A 473 -4.33 -6.58 2.14
N PHE A 474 -3.73 -5.46 2.57
CA PHE A 474 -4.35 -4.55 3.54
C PHE A 474 -5.63 -3.93 3.00
N SER A 475 -5.62 -3.44 1.75
CA SER A 475 -6.79 -2.83 1.12
C SER A 475 -7.97 -3.80 1.05
N ARG A 476 -7.75 -5.02 0.54
CA ARG A 476 -8.80 -6.05 0.44
C ARG A 476 -9.31 -6.49 1.81
N HIS A 477 -8.43 -6.57 2.81
CA HIS A 477 -8.83 -6.89 4.18
C HIS A 477 -9.78 -5.81 4.75
N VAL A 478 -9.41 -4.54 4.59
CA VAL A 478 -10.22 -3.41 5.04
C VAL A 478 -11.60 -3.43 4.37
N VAL A 479 -11.67 -3.66 3.05
CA VAL A 479 -12.93 -3.78 2.31
C VAL A 479 -13.78 -4.94 2.84
N GLN A 480 -13.20 -6.14 2.98
CA GLN A 480 -13.90 -7.32 3.50
C GLN A 480 -14.44 -7.06 4.92
N ARG A 481 -13.66 -6.39 5.76
CA ARG A 481 -14.03 -6.07 7.13
C ARG A 481 -15.18 -5.08 7.20
N GLN A 482 -15.15 -4.03 6.37
CA GLN A 482 -16.27 -3.07 6.27
C GLN A 482 -17.56 -3.77 5.82
N GLN A 483 -17.45 -4.75 4.91
CA GLN A 483 -18.57 -5.55 4.47
C GLN A 483 -19.14 -6.45 5.58
N LEU A 484 -18.28 -7.13 6.33
CA LEU A 484 -18.70 -8.04 7.41
C LEU A 484 -19.25 -7.31 8.65
N SER A 485 -18.79 -6.09 8.91
CA SER A 485 -19.16 -5.31 10.10
C SER A 485 -20.41 -4.42 9.93
N GLY A 486 -21.12 -4.50 8.80
CA GLY A 486 -22.29 -3.67 8.54
C GLY A 486 -21.99 -2.23 8.11
N GLN A 487 -20.71 -1.87 7.97
CA GLN A 487 -20.30 -0.50 7.63
C GLN A 487 -20.67 -0.11 6.21
N VAL A 488 -20.72 -1.06 5.27
CA VAL A 488 -21.14 -0.80 3.89
C VAL A 488 -22.60 -0.35 3.83
N GLN A 489 -23.50 -0.98 4.58
CA GLN A 489 -24.92 -0.60 4.65
C GLN A 489 -25.12 0.75 5.34
N ALA A 490 -24.33 1.02 6.38
CA ALA A 490 -24.30 2.34 7.01
C ALA A 490 -23.84 3.41 6.00
N LEU A 491 -22.73 3.16 5.29
CA LEU A 491 -22.20 4.04 4.26
C LEU A 491 -23.24 4.34 3.16
N GLU A 492 -23.92 3.32 2.65
CA GLU A 492 -25.00 3.47 1.67
C GLU A 492 -26.08 4.44 2.18
N THR A 493 -26.50 4.27 3.43
CA THR A 493 -27.52 5.14 4.05
C THR A 493 -27.05 6.60 4.15
N TYR A 494 -25.83 6.83 4.62
CA TYR A 494 -25.28 8.18 4.76
C TYR A 494 -24.98 8.83 3.40
N TYR A 495 -24.43 8.06 2.47
CA TYR A 495 -24.10 8.56 1.14
C TYR A 495 -25.34 8.98 0.35
N ARG A 496 -26.44 8.20 0.43
CA ARG A 496 -27.72 8.56 -0.19
C ARG A 496 -28.29 9.87 0.37
N LYS A 497 -28.13 10.12 1.67
CA LYS A 497 -28.50 11.41 2.29
C LYS A 497 -27.57 12.54 1.83
N TYR A 498 -26.26 12.29 1.79
CA TYR A 498 -25.24 13.23 1.32
C TYR A 498 -25.50 13.73 -0.11
N LEU A 499 -25.91 12.84 -1.02
CA LEU A 499 -26.22 13.19 -2.41
C LEU A 499 -27.32 14.27 -2.55
N HIS A 500 -28.17 14.50 -1.54
CA HIS A 500 -29.14 15.59 -1.56
C HIS A 500 -28.48 16.98 -1.63
N LEU A 501 -27.24 17.13 -1.16
CA LEU A 501 -26.48 18.36 -1.35
C LEU A 501 -26.12 18.55 -2.82
N LEU A 502 -25.63 17.50 -3.49
CA LEU A 502 -25.04 17.59 -4.83
C LEU A 502 -26.06 17.50 -5.98
N ALA A 503 -27.17 16.79 -5.79
CA ALA A 503 -28.13 16.52 -6.85
C ALA A 503 -28.84 17.80 -7.35
N SER A 504 -29.18 17.82 -8.63
CA SER A 504 -29.85 18.95 -9.31
C SER A 504 -31.29 19.19 -8.86
N ASP A 505 -32.00 18.11 -8.51
CA ASP A 505 -33.44 18.06 -8.24
C ASP A 505 -33.79 18.14 -6.74
N THR A 506 -32.81 18.38 -5.87
CA THR A 506 -32.97 18.42 -4.41
C THR A 506 -32.59 19.78 -3.83
N LYS A 507 -33.07 20.06 -2.61
CA LYS A 507 -32.67 21.22 -1.82
C LYS A 507 -32.27 20.78 -0.41
N VAL A 508 -31.22 21.40 0.14
CA VAL A 508 -30.82 21.24 1.54
C VAL A 508 -31.28 22.47 2.33
N PRO A 509 -31.71 22.32 3.61
CA PRO A 509 -32.25 23.43 4.38
C PRO A 509 -31.27 24.59 4.57
N ASN A 510 -30.01 24.25 4.86
CA ASN A 510 -28.94 25.21 5.07
C ASN A 510 -27.85 24.98 4.01
N PRO A 511 -27.47 25.99 3.21
CA PRO A 511 -26.34 25.90 2.32
C PRO A 511 -25.05 25.64 3.11
N CYS A 512 -24.29 24.62 2.72
CA CYS A 512 -23.03 24.26 3.36
C CYS A 512 -22.09 23.54 2.39
N LEU A 513 -20.83 23.40 2.79
CA LEU A 513 -19.82 22.66 2.03
C LEU A 513 -20.03 21.14 2.17
N PRO A 514 -19.56 20.33 1.20
CA PRO A 514 -19.74 18.89 1.23
C PRO A 514 -19.24 18.19 2.50
N ARG A 515 -18.06 18.57 3.02
CA ARG A 515 -17.52 18.05 4.28
C ARG A 515 -18.41 18.40 5.48
N GLN A 516 -18.86 19.66 5.56
CA GLN A 516 -19.75 20.11 6.63
C GLN A 516 -21.08 19.35 6.62
N TYR A 517 -21.67 19.13 5.44
CA TYR A 517 -22.90 18.36 5.32
C TYR A 517 -22.69 16.90 5.75
N TRP A 518 -21.57 16.29 5.35
CA TRP A 518 -21.21 14.94 5.75
C TRP A 518 -21.07 14.78 7.27
N GLU A 519 -20.38 15.71 7.92
CA GLU A 519 -20.21 15.74 9.39
C GLU A 519 -21.55 15.95 10.11
N VAL A 520 -22.42 16.84 9.61
CA VAL A 520 -23.74 17.12 10.21
C VAL A 520 -24.69 15.93 10.10
N LEU A 521 -24.57 15.11 9.05
CA LEU A 521 -25.34 13.87 8.95
C LEU A 521 -25.00 12.87 10.06
N GLY A 522 -23.91 13.09 10.80
CA GLY A 522 -23.47 12.23 11.89
C GLY A 522 -22.97 10.88 11.36
N ALA A 523 -22.38 10.86 10.17
CA ALA A 523 -21.78 9.66 9.63
C ALA A 523 -20.75 9.14 10.64
N PRO A 524 -20.89 7.91 11.17
CA PRO A 524 -19.96 7.37 12.14
C PRO A 524 -18.59 7.37 11.48
N GLU A 525 -17.61 7.97 12.14
CA GLU A 525 -16.22 7.80 11.73
C GLU A 525 -15.92 6.31 11.85
N ALA A 526 -15.83 5.63 10.70
CA ALA A 526 -15.52 4.21 10.66
C ALA A 526 -14.26 3.97 11.50
N LEU A 527 -14.34 3.02 12.44
CA LEU A 527 -13.22 2.71 13.33
C LEU A 527 -11.96 2.49 12.50
N ARG A 528 -11.01 3.40 12.67
CA ARG A 528 -9.80 3.45 11.87
C ARG A 528 -9.01 2.16 12.04
N GLU A 529 -8.84 1.43 10.94
CA GLU A 529 -7.81 0.41 10.88
C GLU A 529 -6.45 1.05 10.62
N GLN A 530 -5.58 1.03 11.63
CA GLN A 530 -4.23 1.54 11.49
C GLN A 530 -3.45 0.64 10.51
N PRO A 531 -2.75 1.22 9.53
CA PRO A 531 -1.92 0.42 8.63
C PRO A 531 -0.83 -0.31 9.42
N TRP A 532 -0.45 -1.50 8.96
CA TRP A 532 0.60 -2.26 9.63
C TRP A 532 1.94 -1.50 9.61
N PRO A 533 2.80 -1.69 10.63
CA PRO A 533 4.14 -1.11 10.63
C PRO A 533 4.95 -1.55 9.40
N LEU A 534 5.84 -0.68 8.90
CA LEU A 534 6.67 -0.97 7.72
C LEU A 534 7.41 -2.32 7.79
N PRO A 535 7.99 -2.75 8.95
CA PRO A 535 8.61 -4.07 9.05
C PRO A 535 7.65 -5.23 8.78
N VAL A 536 6.38 -5.11 9.20
CA VAL A 536 5.34 -6.13 8.95
C VAL A 536 4.92 -6.12 7.49
N GLN A 537 4.68 -4.93 6.92
CA GLN A 537 4.33 -4.79 5.50
C GLN A 537 5.40 -5.43 4.60
N MET A 538 6.68 -5.14 4.86
CA MET A 538 7.78 -5.69 4.08
C MET A 538 7.92 -7.21 4.25
N GLU A 539 7.84 -7.73 5.49
CA GLU A 539 7.97 -9.18 5.74
C GLU A 539 6.80 -9.96 5.10
N LEU A 540 5.57 -9.45 5.21
CA LEU A 540 4.40 -10.03 4.56
C LEU A 540 4.51 -9.99 3.04
N GLY A 541 4.85 -8.84 2.47
CA GLY A 541 5.02 -8.67 1.04
C GLY A 541 6.08 -9.61 0.44
N LYS A 542 7.21 -9.77 1.14
CA LYS A 542 8.24 -10.75 0.78
C LYS A 542 7.71 -12.18 0.89
N GLN A 543 7.05 -12.54 1.99
CA GLN A 543 6.50 -13.89 2.16
C GLN A 543 5.49 -14.24 1.04
N LEU A 544 4.64 -13.29 0.64
CA LEU A 544 3.69 -13.43 -0.47
C LEU A 544 4.37 -13.58 -1.83
N ALA A 545 5.38 -12.75 -2.13
CA ALA A 545 6.15 -12.84 -3.37
C ALA A 545 6.87 -14.19 -3.47
N GLU A 546 7.45 -14.68 -2.38
CA GLU A 546 8.21 -15.92 -2.38
C GLU A 546 7.31 -17.14 -2.53
N MET A 547 6.10 -17.09 -1.95
CA MET A 547 5.08 -18.11 -2.20
C MET A 547 4.68 -18.13 -3.68
N LEU A 548 4.52 -16.97 -4.31
CA LEU A 548 4.23 -16.87 -5.74
C LEU A 548 5.35 -17.50 -6.58
N VAL A 549 6.62 -17.24 -6.26
CA VAL A 549 7.78 -17.85 -6.94
C VAL A 549 7.82 -19.37 -6.76
N GLN A 550 7.54 -19.86 -5.55
CA GLN A 550 7.61 -21.30 -5.23
C GLN A 550 6.46 -22.10 -5.87
N ALA A 551 5.26 -21.54 -5.88
CA ALA A 551 4.06 -22.24 -6.35
C ALA A 551 3.93 -22.28 -7.88
N THR A 552 4.46 -21.27 -8.59
CA THR A 552 4.22 -21.12 -10.02
C THR A 552 5.26 -21.84 -10.86
N GLN A 553 4.87 -22.97 -11.46
CA GLN A 553 5.71 -23.80 -12.31
C GLN A 553 5.08 -24.00 -13.69
N MET A 554 5.91 -24.10 -14.74
CA MET A 554 5.46 -24.35 -16.11
C MET A 554 6.37 -25.37 -16.80
N PRO A 555 5.89 -26.11 -17.82
CA PRO A 555 6.76 -26.94 -18.66
C PRO A 555 7.88 -26.10 -19.31
N SER A 556 9.11 -26.63 -19.32
CA SER A 556 10.25 -25.98 -19.99
C SER A 556 10.06 -25.85 -21.51
N SER A 557 9.25 -26.73 -22.10
CA SER A 557 8.94 -26.74 -23.53
C SER A 557 7.43 -26.75 -23.73
N LEU A 558 6.88 -25.66 -24.27
CA LEU A 558 5.43 -25.52 -24.51
C LEU A 558 4.92 -26.31 -25.72
N ASN A 559 5.81 -26.73 -26.63
CA ASN A 559 5.45 -27.31 -27.94
C ASN A 559 5.50 -28.85 -27.99
N ASN A 560 5.83 -29.55 -26.89
CA ASN A 560 6.07 -30.99 -26.93
C ASN A 560 5.06 -31.76 -26.05
N PRO A 561 3.99 -32.34 -26.61
CA PRO A 561 2.94 -33.02 -25.84
C PRO A 561 3.31 -34.42 -25.33
N HIS A 562 4.43 -35.01 -25.77
CA HIS A 562 4.73 -36.43 -25.57
C HIS A 562 6.01 -36.75 -24.77
N GLY A 563 6.68 -35.75 -24.20
CA GLY A 563 7.83 -35.96 -23.31
C GLY A 563 7.53 -35.48 -21.89
N SER A 564 8.13 -36.11 -20.87
CA SER A 564 8.13 -35.59 -19.50
C SER A 564 8.87 -34.24 -19.46
N SER A 565 8.18 -33.16 -19.81
CA SER A 565 8.76 -31.82 -19.81
C SER A 565 9.09 -31.45 -18.37
N ARG A 566 10.37 -31.16 -18.11
CA ARG A 566 10.83 -30.71 -16.80
C ARG A 566 10.08 -29.42 -16.43
N LEU A 567 9.43 -29.41 -15.28
CA LEU A 567 8.79 -28.21 -14.75
C LEU A 567 9.88 -27.22 -14.30
N VAL A 568 9.69 -25.96 -14.69
CA VAL A 568 10.57 -24.83 -14.32
C VAL A 568 9.75 -23.73 -13.65
N PRO A 569 10.33 -22.96 -12.72
CA PRO A 569 9.65 -21.82 -12.13
C PRO A 569 9.26 -20.76 -13.17
N VAL A 570 8.08 -20.17 -13.02
CA VAL A 570 7.62 -19.07 -13.88
C VAL A 570 8.37 -17.78 -13.57
N LEU A 571 8.79 -17.60 -12.31
CA LEU A 571 9.50 -16.41 -11.84
C LEU A 571 10.89 -16.79 -11.32
N TYR A 572 11.87 -15.92 -11.55
CA TYR A 572 13.23 -16.08 -11.04
C TYR A 572 13.81 -14.77 -10.52
N HIS A 573 14.65 -14.88 -9.49
CA HIS A 573 15.40 -13.75 -8.96
C HIS A 573 16.59 -13.44 -9.85
N VAL A 574 16.69 -12.18 -10.28
CA VAL A 574 17.83 -11.63 -11.01
C VAL A 574 18.37 -10.46 -10.20
N TYR A 575 19.68 -10.27 -10.23
CA TYR A 575 20.28 -9.08 -9.66
C TYR A 575 20.70 -8.12 -10.77
N SER A 576 20.34 -6.86 -10.60
CA SER A 576 20.71 -5.78 -11.50
C SER A 576 21.44 -4.69 -10.72
N PHE A 577 22.48 -4.11 -11.31
CA PHE A 577 23.14 -2.95 -10.72
C PHE A 577 22.42 -1.68 -11.16
N ARG A 578 21.91 -0.90 -10.21
CA ARG A 578 21.46 0.48 -10.44
C ARG A 578 22.30 1.42 -9.58
N ASN A 579 23.00 2.35 -10.22
CA ASN A 579 23.84 3.36 -9.55
C ASN A 579 24.75 2.75 -8.46
N VAL A 580 25.53 1.72 -8.83
CA VAL A 580 26.49 1.00 -7.97
C VAL A 580 25.87 0.02 -6.96
N GLN A 581 24.57 0.15 -6.61
CA GLN A 581 23.89 -0.82 -5.74
C GLN A 581 23.28 -1.99 -6.53
N GLN A 582 23.52 -3.19 -6.02
CA GLN A 582 22.87 -4.40 -6.49
C GLN A 582 21.45 -4.46 -5.92
N ILE A 583 20.45 -4.52 -6.79
CA ILE A 583 19.04 -4.66 -6.41
C ILE A 583 18.47 -5.97 -6.95
N GLY A 584 17.65 -6.63 -6.13
CA GLY A 584 16.89 -7.81 -6.52
C GLY A 584 15.70 -7.42 -7.41
N VAL A 585 15.59 -8.09 -8.55
CA VAL A 585 14.52 -7.96 -9.53
C VAL A 585 13.88 -9.33 -9.72
N LEU A 586 12.56 -9.39 -9.66
CA LEU A 586 11.82 -10.61 -9.99
C LEU A 586 11.39 -10.56 -11.45
N LYS A 587 11.80 -11.55 -12.23
CA LYS A 587 11.60 -11.57 -13.68
C LYS A 587 10.81 -12.81 -14.13
N PRO A 588 9.85 -12.67 -15.05
CA PRO A 588 9.15 -13.81 -15.63
C PRO A 588 9.99 -14.60 -16.63
N HIS A 589 9.71 -15.89 -16.74
CA HIS A 589 10.31 -16.80 -17.71
C HIS A 589 9.99 -16.33 -19.14
N PRO A 590 10.98 -16.26 -20.07
CA PRO A 590 10.74 -15.79 -21.44
C PRO A 590 9.62 -16.55 -22.17
N ALA A 591 9.53 -17.87 -21.98
CA ALA A 591 8.45 -18.67 -22.57
C ALA A 591 7.05 -18.29 -22.03
N TYR A 592 6.94 -17.84 -20.77
CA TYR A 592 5.69 -17.34 -20.22
C TYR A 592 5.32 -15.98 -20.83
N VAL A 593 6.30 -15.09 -21.00
CA VAL A 593 6.09 -13.80 -21.68
C VAL A 593 5.61 -14.03 -23.11
N GLN A 594 6.29 -14.90 -23.85
CA GLN A 594 5.89 -15.25 -25.22
C GLN A 594 4.50 -15.90 -25.26
N LEU A 595 4.18 -16.81 -24.34
CA LEU A 595 2.86 -17.42 -24.25
C LEU A 595 1.75 -16.37 -24.07
N ARG A 596 1.99 -15.34 -23.25
CA ARG A 596 1.05 -14.23 -23.04
C ARG A 596 0.91 -13.35 -24.26
N GLU A 597 2.02 -13.02 -24.92
CA GLU A 597 2.02 -12.24 -26.16
C GLU A 597 1.21 -12.98 -27.25
N THR A 598 1.45 -14.29 -27.44
CA THR A 598 0.69 -15.13 -28.38
C THR A 598 -0.77 -15.29 -27.98
N ALA A 599 -1.08 -15.39 -26.68
CA ALA A 599 -2.45 -15.48 -26.21
C ALA A 599 -3.27 -14.21 -26.50
N ALA A 600 -2.61 -13.06 -26.64
CA ALA A 600 -3.21 -11.77 -27.00
C ALA A 600 -4.55 -11.54 -26.28
N GLU A 601 -4.51 -11.53 -24.95
CA GLU A 601 -5.72 -11.41 -24.14
C GLU A 601 -6.44 -10.09 -24.45
N PRO A 602 -7.75 -10.13 -24.74
CA PRO A 602 -8.49 -8.94 -25.19
C PRO A 602 -8.87 -8.01 -24.02
N THR A 603 -8.55 -8.39 -22.78
CA THR A 603 -8.94 -7.65 -21.58
C THR A 603 -7.72 -7.27 -20.74
N LEU A 604 -7.78 -6.07 -20.18
CA LEU A 604 -6.84 -5.51 -19.22
C LEU A 604 -7.52 -5.43 -17.85
N THR A 605 -6.79 -5.72 -16.79
CA THR A 605 -7.31 -5.67 -15.42
C THR A 605 -6.61 -4.56 -14.65
N PHE A 606 -7.39 -3.71 -13.99
CA PHE A 606 -6.91 -2.63 -13.12
C PHE A 606 -7.42 -2.85 -11.70
N GLU A 607 -6.69 -2.38 -10.68
CA GLU A 607 -7.24 -2.28 -9.33
C GLU A 607 -8.29 -1.16 -9.31
N ALA A 608 -9.32 -1.30 -8.45
CA ALA A 608 -10.42 -0.33 -8.37
C ALA A 608 -9.94 1.10 -8.02
N VAL A 609 -8.85 1.22 -7.27
CA VAL A 609 -8.25 2.52 -6.88
C VAL A 609 -7.43 3.17 -8.00
N ASP A 610 -7.09 2.44 -9.05
CA ASP A 610 -6.29 2.94 -10.18
C ASP A 610 -7.15 3.55 -11.29
N VAL A 611 -8.47 3.46 -11.18
CA VAL A 611 -9.43 4.00 -12.15
C VAL A 611 -10.25 5.15 -11.58
N PRO A 612 -10.75 6.08 -12.42
CA PRO A 612 -11.69 7.12 -11.99
C PRO A 612 -12.93 6.56 -11.30
N MET A 613 -13.45 7.30 -10.32
CA MET A 613 -14.68 6.91 -9.62
C MET A 613 -15.91 7.13 -10.50
N LEU A 614 -16.87 6.22 -10.44
CA LEU A 614 -18.14 6.33 -11.15
C LEU A 614 -19.19 7.17 -10.41
N CYS A 615 -18.91 7.61 -9.19
CA CYS A 615 -19.74 8.52 -8.39
C CYS A 615 -18.89 9.64 -7.76
N PRO A 616 -19.51 10.72 -7.24
CA PRO A 616 -18.79 11.73 -6.47
C PRO A 616 -17.95 11.10 -5.34
N PRO A 617 -16.68 11.51 -5.12
CA PRO A 617 -15.85 10.94 -4.07
C PRO A 617 -16.40 11.21 -2.66
N LEU A 618 -15.94 10.44 -1.67
CA LEU A 618 -16.17 10.80 -0.27
C LEU A 618 -15.43 12.11 0.05
N PRO A 619 -16.11 13.06 0.72
CA PRO A 619 -15.46 14.28 1.15
C PRO A 619 -14.33 13.96 2.12
N TRP A 620 -13.23 14.69 2.01
CA TRP A 620 -12.14 14.58 2.98
C TRP A 620 -12.58 15.18 4.31
N THR A 621 -12.65 14.37 5.36
CA THR A 621 -12.95 14.82 6.74
C THR A 621 -11.72 14.79 7.63
N SER A 622 -10.72 13.98 7.29
CA SER A 622 -9.49 13.85 8.07
C SER A 622 -8.31 13.44 7.16
N PRO A 623 -7.06 13.40 7.69
CA PRO A 623 -5.91 12.88 6.94
C PRO A 623 -6.00 11.41 6.49
N HIS A 624 -7.00 10.67 6.96
CA HIS A 624 -7.17 9.23 6.71
C HIS A 624 -8.57 8.85 6.19
N THR A 625 -9.50 9.81 6.08
CA THR A 625 -10.87 9.57 5.62
C THR A 625 -11.22 10.54 4.49
N GLY A 626 -11.45 9.99 3.30
CA GLY A 626 -11.79 10.72 2.07
C GLY A 626 -11.26 10.01 0.82
N GLY A 627 -11.73 10.43 -0.36
CA GLY A 627 -11.35 9.81 -1.63
C GLY A 627 -12.32 8.69 -2.03
N PHE A 628 -11.83 7.44 -2.08
CA PHE A 628 -12.63 6.27 -2.44
C PHE A 628 -13.69 5.92 -1.38
N LEU A 629 -14.67 5.07 -1.73
CA LEU A 629 -15.78 4.72 -0.85
C LEU A 629 -15.34 3.82 0.31
N LEU A 630 -14.58 2.77 -0.01
CA LEU A 630 -14.18 1.71 0.93
C LEU A 630 -12.67 1.64 1.09
N SER A 631 -11.93 1.83 -0.02
CA SER A 631 -10.47 1.68 -0.04
C SER A 631 -9.77 2.84 0.68
N PRO A 632 -8.87 2.58 1.64
CA PRO A 632 -8.23 3.64 2.40
C PRO A 632 -7.27 4.46 1.52
N THR A 633 -7.42 5.78 1.57
CA THR A 633 -6.58 6.71 0.80
C THR A 633 -5.81 7.63 1.73
N LYS A 634 -4.49 7.74 1.54
CA LYS A 634 -3.70 8.73 2.28
C LYS A 634 -3.96 10.12 1.73
N LEU A 635 -4.21 11.09 2.62
CA LEU A 635 -4.24 12.50 2.24
C LEU A 635 -2.92 12.92 1.59
N MET A 636 -1.78 12.52 2.17
CA MET A 636 -0.46 12.81 1.66
C MET A 636 0.20 11.59 1.00
N ARG A 637 0.57 11.70 -0.28
CA ARG A 637 1.09 10.57 -1.10
C ARG A 637 2.56 10.22 -0.87
N THR A 638 3.29 11.01 -0.10
CA THR A 638 4.75 10.87 0.05
C THR A 638 5.11 9.54 0.70
N VAL A 639 6.06 8.81 0.09
CA VAL A 639 6.57 7.54 0.61
C VAL A 639 7.69 7.76 1.63
N GLU A 640 8.62 8.67 1.33
CA GLU A 640 9.70 9.04 2.22
C GLU A 640 9.17 9.92 3.36
N GLY A 641 9.52 9.60 4.60
CA GLY A 641 9.04 10.36 5.77
C GLY A 641 7.53 10.25 6.02
N ALA A 642 6.86 9.24 5.45
CA ALA A 642 5.39 9.13 5.49
C ALA A 642 4.84 9.09 6.92
N THR A 643 5.52 8.39 7.84
CA THR A 643 5.10 8.29 9.24
C THR A 643 5.12 9.66 9.93
N GLN A 644 6.22 10.41 9.79
CA GLN A 644 6.36 11.72 10.42
C GLN A 644 5.33 12.71 9.89
N HIS A 645 5.10 12.73 8.57
CA HIS A 645 4.09 13.59 7.97
C HIS A 645 2.67 13.24 8.42
N GLN A 646 2.34 11.96 8.47
CA GLN A 646 1.02 11.51 8.92
C GLN A 646 0.77 11.90 10.39
N GLU A 647 1.77 11.71 11.25
CA GLU A 647 1.68 12.08 12.68
C GLU A 647 1.48 13.60 12.87
N LEU A 648 2.20 14.42 12.10
CA LEU A 648 2.03 15.89 12.14
C LEU A 648 0.64 16.34 11.69
N LEU A 649 0.08 15.70 10.66
CA LEU A 649 -1.29 15.99 10.20
C LEU A 649 -2.33 15.61 11.26
N GLU A 650 -2.11 14.53 12.00
CA GLU A 650 -3.02 14.06 13.06
C GLU A 650 -2.88 14.87 14.37
N THR A 651 -1.70 15.44 14.62
CA THR A 651 -1.43 16.22 15.84
C THR A 651 -1.96 17.65 15.76
N CYS A 652 -2.10 18.22 14.56
CA CYS A 652 -2.56 19.59 14.41
C CYS A 652 -4.06 19.75 14.76
N PRO A 653 -4.51 20.95 15.18
CA PRO A 653 -5.94 21.17 15.43
C PRO A 653 -6.78 20.80 14.20
N PRO A 654 -7.90 20.07 14.33
CA PRO A 654 -8.68 19.60 13.18
C PRO A 654 -9.08 20.74 12.22
N THR A 655 -9.45 21.89 12.79
CA THR A 655 -9.83 23.09 12.03
C THR A 655 -8.70 23.62 11.14
N ALA A 656 -7.43 23.40 11.49
CA ALA A 656 -6.28 23.87 10.71
C ALA A 656 -6.23 23.26 9.30
N LEU A 657 -6.78 22.06 9.12
CA LEU A 657 -6.77 21.35 7.83
C LEU A 657 -7.99 21.64 6.96
N HIS A 658 -9.06 22.25 7.50
CA HIS A 658 -10.33 22.40 6.78
C HIS A 658 -10.17 22.97 5.36
N GLY A 659 -9.36 24.01 5.18
CA GLY A 659 -9.12 24.61 3.86
C GLY A 659 -8.54 23.62 2.84
N ALA A 660 -7.59 22.78 3.24
CA ALA A 660 -6.99 21.78 2.37
C ALA A 660 -7.97 20.62 2.08
N LEU A 661 -8.70 20.16 3.10
CA LEU A 661 -9.69 19.08 2.97
C LEU A 661 -10.84 19.49 2.05
N ASP A 662 -11.37 20.70 2.24
CA ASP A 662 -12.48 21.24 1.44
C ASP A 662 -12.03 21.51 -0.01
N ALA A 663 -10.79 21.98 -0.23
CA ALA A 663 -10.23 22.16 -1.58
C ALA A 663 -10.05 20.82 -2.33
N LEU A 664 -9.50 19.78 -1.68
CA LEU A 664 -9.37 18.46 -2.29
C LEU A 664 -10.73 17.83 -2.60
N THR A 665 -11.71 18.04 -1.70
CA THR A 665 -13.10 17.62 -1.91
C THR A 665 -13.72 18.33 -3.13
N GLN A 666 -13.48 19.64 -3.28
CA GLN A 666 -13.96 20.40 -4.41
C GLN A 666 -13.34 19.92 -5.74
N LEU A 667 -12.02 19.69 -5.77
CA LEU A 667 -11.32 19.15 -6.94
C LEU A 667 -11.86 17.75 -7.30
N GLY A 668 -12.12 16.91 -6.29
CA GLY A 668 -12.71 15.59 -6.45
C GLY A 668 -14.13 15.59 -6.99
N ASN A 669 -14.95 16.57 -6.60
CA ASN A 669 -16.35 16.69 -7.02
C ASN A 669 -16.55 17.20 -8.45
N CYS A 670 -15.48 17.60 -9.15
CA CYS A 670 -15.54 17.94 -10.56
C CYS A 670 -15.88 16.71 -11.41
N ALA A 671 -17.05 16.73 -12.08
CA ALA A 671 -17.51 15.67 -12.95
C ALA A 671 -16.89 15.79 -14.36
N TRP A 672 -16.30 14.70 -14.85
CA TRP A 672 -15.63 14.59 -16.15
C TRP A 672 -16.36 13.62 -17.06
N ARG A 673 -16.20 13.80 -18.37
CA ARG A 673 -16.57 12.82 -19.40
C ARG A 673 -15.49 12.78 -20.49
N VAL A 674 -15.55 11.74 -21.33
CA VAL A 674 -14.62 11.60 -22.45
C VAL A 674 -15.11 12.38 -23.66
N ASN A 675 -14.22 13.09 -24.35
CA ASN A 675 -14.50 13.64 -25.66
C ASN A 675 -14.43 12.52 -26.72
N GLY A 676 -15.61 12.05 -27.16
CA GLY A 676 -15.73 10.92 -28.08
C GLY A 676 -15.08 11.18 -29.45
N ARG A 677 -15.20 12.39 -30.00
CA ARG A 677 -14.63 12.75 -31.31
C ARG A 677 -13.11 12.65 -31.30
N VAL A 678 -12.47 13.19 -30.27
CA VAL A 678 -11.01 13.12 -30.10
C VAL A 678 -10.58 11.67 -29.85
N LEU A 679 -11.33 10.91 -29.03
CA LEU A 679 -11.03 9.50 -28.78
C LEU A 679 -11.04 8.68 -30.06
N ASP A 680 -12.03 8.85 -30.93
CA ASP A 680 -12.12 8.10 -32.19
C ASP A 680 -10.91 8.37 -33.09
N LEU A 681 -10.48 9.63 -33.25
CA LEU A 681 -9.29 9.99 -34.03
C LEU A 681 -8.01 9.40 -33.45
N VAL A 682 -7.83 9.51 -32.12
CA VAL A 682 -6.67 8.96 -31.42
C VAL A 682 -6.62 7.44 -31.56
N LEU A 683 -7.76 6.76 -31.47
CA LEU A 683 -7.84 5.31 -31.65
C LEU A 683 -7.57 4.88 -33.09
N GLN A 684 -8.07 5.62 -34.09
CA GLN A 684 -7.76 5.36 -35.50
C GLN A 684 -6.25 5.39 -35.75
N LEU A 685 -5.57 6.42 -35.24
CA LEU A 685 -4.11 6.52 -35.33
C LEU A 685 -3.42 5.40 -34.56
N PHE A 686 -3.83 5.16 -33.31
CA PHE A 686 -3.22 4.18 -32.42
C PHE A 686 -3.32 2.77 -32.99
N GLN A 687 -4.48 2.34 -33.48
CA GLN A 687 -4.72 1.00 -34.01
C GLN A 687 -4.08 0.76 -35.39
N ALA A 688 -3.69 1.83 -36.08
CA ALA A 688 -2.90 1.79 -37.30
C ALA A 688 -1.39 1.78 -36.95
N LYS A 689 -0.63 2.77 -37.43
CA LYS A 689 0.84 2.87 -37.23
C LYS A 689 1.24 3.80 -36.08
N GLY A 690 0.28 4.35 -35.34
CA GLY A 690 0.51 5.50 -34.46
C GLY A 690 0.85 6.78 -35.23
N CYS A 691 1.12 7.85 -34.49
CA CYS A 691 1.60 9.13 -35.01
C CYS A 691 2.41 9.83 -33.90
N PRO A 692 3.73 9.55 -33.79
CA PRO A 692 4.58 10.12 -32.76
C PRO A 692 4.61 11.67 -32.77
N GLU A 693 4.42 12.29 -33.92
CA GLU A 693 4.34 13.74 -34.10
C GLU A 693 3.18 14.36 -33.31
N LEU A 694 2.05 13.64 -33.24
CA LEU A 694 0.87 14.01 -32.45
C LEU A 694 0.86 13.33 -31.06
N GLY A 695 1.98 12.72 -30.64
CA GLY A 695 2.08 12.07 -29.34
C GLY A 695 1.28 10.77 -29.22
N VAL A 696 0.90 10.13 -30.34
CA VAL A 696 0.25 8.82 -30.37
C VAL A 696 1.33 7.73 -30.63
N PRO A 697 1.69 6.89 -29.66
CA PRO A 697 2.83 5.98 -29.79
C PRO A 697 2.62 4.93 -30.89
N ALA A 698 3.66 4.70 -31.70
CA ALA A 698 3.67 3.68 -32.74
C ALA A 698 3.79 2.25 -32.17
N PRO A 699 3.27 1.23 -32.87
CA PRO A 699 3.42 -0.17 -32.48
C PRO A 699 4.87 -0.66 -32.70
N PRO A 700 5.25 -1.82 -32.12
CA PRO A 700 6.59 -2.38 -32.28
C PRO A 700 7.02 -2.67 -33.73
N SER A 701 6.05 -2.80 -34.66
CA SER A 701 6.34 -2.99 -36.09
C SER A 701 7.05 -1.81 -36.74
N GLU A 702 6.91 -0.60 -36.18
CA GLU A 702 7.58 0.62 -36.67
C GLU A 702 8.93 0.87 -35.97
N ALA A 703 9.39 -0.04 -35.11
CA ALA A 703 10.65 0.11 -34.40
C ALA A 703 11.85 0.01 -35.37
N PRO A 704 12.91 0.82 -35.17
CA PRO A 704 14.06 0.82 -36.07
C PRO A 704 14.77 -0.53 -36.04
N GLN A 705 15.05 -1.05 -37.23
CA GLN A 705 15.84 -2.26 -37.42
C GLN A 705 17.27 -1.88 -37.86
N PRO A 706 18.30 -2.66 -37.49
CA PRO A 706 19.65 -2.45 -38.02
C PRO A 706 19.65 -2.67 -39.54
N ALA A 707 20.49 -1.92 -40.27
CA ALA A 707 20.59 -2.08 -41.73
C ALA A 707 21.09 -3.48 -42.14
N GLU A 708 21.95 -4.09 -41.32
CA GLU A 708 22.45 -5.47 -41.49
C GLU A 708 22.17 -6.30 -40.23
N ALA A 709 21.62 -7.50 -40.38
CA ALA A 709 21.32 -8.38 -39.25
C ALA A 709 22.59 -9.02 -38.66
N HIS A 710 23.54 -9.40 -39.52
CA HIS A 710 24.78 -10.05 -39.13
C HIS A 710 25.93 -9.65 -40.06
N LEU A 711 27.09 -9.35 -39.47
CA LEU A 711 28.35 -9.20 -40.20
C LEU A 711 29.04 -10.58 -40.34
N PRO A 712 29.72 -10.86 -41.46
CA PRO A 712 30.52 -12.06 -41.60
C PRO A 712 31.63 -12.12 -40.54
N HIS A 713 32.05 -13.32 -40.15
CA HIS A 713 33.08 -13.51 -39.11
C HIS A 713 34.41 -12.84 -39.47
N SER A 714 34.71 -12.70 -40.76
CA SER A 714 35.88 -11.99 -41.31
C SER A 714 35.80 -10.46 -41.21
N ALA A 715 34.68 -9.87 -40.79
CA ALA A 715 34.53 -8.42 -40.72
C ALA A 715 35.49 -7.78 -39.70
N ALA A 716 35.98 -6.59 -40.04
CA ALA A 716 36.89 -5.81 -39.22
C ALA A 716 36.31 -5.56 -37.81
N PRO A 717 37.14 -5.59 -36.74
CA PRO A 717 36.67 -5.34 -35.37
C PRO A 717 35.92 -4.01 -35.20
N ALA A 718 36.33 -2.97 -35.94
CA ALA A 718 35.66 -1.66 -35.94
C ALA A 718 34.21 -1.74 -36.46
N ARG A 719 33.96 -2.48 -37.55
CA ARG A 719 32.62 -2.73 -38.11
C ARG A 719 31.74 -3.52 -37.14
N LYS A 720 32.30 -4.52 -36.46
CA LYS A 720 31.58 -5.28 -35.40
C LYS A 720 31.18 -4.37 -34.23
N ALA A 721 32.06 -3.46 -33.82
CA ALA A 721 31.76 -2.48 -32.78
C ALA A 721 30.70 -1.45 -33.22
N GLU A 722 30.73 -1.04 -34.49
CA GLU A 722 29.74 -0.15 -35.10
C GLU A 722 28.35 -0.80 -35.13
N LEU A 723 28.23 -2.02 -35.66
CA LEU A 723 26.97 -2.77 -35.64
C LEU A 723 26.47 -2.99 -34.21
N ARG A 724 27.35 -3.29 -33.25
CA ARG A 724 26.96 -3.44 -31.84
C ARG A 724 26.38 -2.14 -31.26
N ARG A 725 26.94 -0.97 -31.60
CA ARG A 725 26.39 0.34 -31.20
C ARG A 725 25.04 0.61 -31.85
N GLU A 726 24.90 0.26 -33.14
CA GLU A 726 23.65 0.39 -33.87
C GLU A 726 22.55 -0.49 -33.26
N LEU A 727 22.83 -1.77 -33.03
CA LEU A 727 21.92 -2.71 -32.36
C LEU A 727 21.49 -2.19 -30.99
N ALA A 728 22.45 -1.72 -30.18
CA ALA A 728 22.14 -1.15 -28.86
C ALA A 728 21.22 0.08 -28.95
N ARG A 729 21.42 0.94 -29.96
CA ARG A 729 20.56 2.10 -30.25
C ARG A 729 19.15 1.65 -30.66
N CYS A 730 19.02 0.72 -31.62
CA CYS A 730 17.74 0.21 -32.08
C CYS A 730 16.96 -0.43 -30.93
N GLN A 731 17.62 -1.24 -30.11
CA GLN A 731 17.02 -1.85 -28.92
C GLN A 731 16.60 -0.82 -27.87
N LYS A 732 17.37 0.27 -27.67
CA LYS A 732 16.98 1.36 -26.76
C LYS A 732 15.69 2.01 -27.23
N VAL A 733 15.61 2.38 -28.51
CA VAL A 733 14.42 3.00 -29.10
C VAL A 733 13.22 2.08 -29.01
N ALA A 734 13.36 0.80 -29.37
CA ALA A 734 12.27 -0.18 -29.28
C ALA A 734 11.72 -0.33 -27.85
N ARG A 735 12.58 -0.30 -26.82
CA ARG A 735 12.15 -0.35 -25.41
C ARG A 735 11.40 0.92 -24.98
N GLU A 736 11.88 2.08 -25.41
CA GLU A 736 11.23 3.37 -25.14
C GLU A 736 9.85 3.43 -25.82
N MET A 737 9.76 3.00 -27.09
CA MET A 737 8.50 2.89 -27.83
C MET A 737 7.52 1.94 -27.14
N HIS A 738 7.97 0.74 -26.73
CA HIS A 738 7.13 -0.22 -26.02
C HIS A 738 6.58 0.36 -24.71
N SER A 739 7.40 1.08 -23.95
CA SER A 739 6.98 1.71 -22.68
C SER A 739 5.89 2.76 -22.91
N LEU A 740 6.07 3.64 -23.89
CA LEU A 740 5.08 4.65 -24.27
C LEU A 740 3.80 4.02 -24.81
N ARG A 741 3.91 2.98 -25.64
CA ARG A 741 2.77 2.24 -26.21
C ARG A 741 1.94 1.58 -25.11
N ALA A 742 2.57 0.92 -24.14
CA ALA A 742 1.87 0.29 -23.03
C ALA A 742 1.14 1.31 -22.14
N GLU A 743 1.77 2.44 -21.84
CA GLU A 743 1.13 3.54 -21.09
C GLU A 743 -0.10 4.08 -21.82
N ALA A 744 0.04 4.35 -23.13
CA ALA A 744 -1.05 4.82 -23.97
C ALA A 744 -2.16 3.78 -24.11
N LEU A 745 -1.83 2.48 -24.23
CA LEU A 745 -2.80 1.39 -24.27
C LEU A 745 -3.70 1.40 -23.05
N TYR A 746 -3.12 1.50 -21.84
CA TYR A 746 -3.89 1.55 -20.60
C TYR A 746 -4.79 2.79 -20.55
N ARG A 747 -4.25 3.95 -20.92
CA ARG A 747 -5.00 5.22 -20.93
C ARG A 747 -6.17 5.20 -21.91
N PHE A 748 -5.94 4.77 -23.15
CA PHE A 748 -6.96 4.76 -24.19
C PHE A 748 -8.00 3.67 -23.96
N SER A 749 -7.60 2.53 -23.38
CA SER A 749 -8.57 1.50 -22.99
C SER A 749 -9.49 1.98 -21.87
N LEU A 750 -8.96 2.70 -20.88
CA LEU A 750 -9.79 3.33 -19.85
C LEU A 750 -10.69 4.44 -20.41
N ALA A 751 -10.17 5.29 -21.31
CA ALA A 751 -10.99 6.29 -21.99
C ALA A 751 -12.12 5.63 -22.82
N GLN A 752 -11.84 4.52 -23.50
CA GLN A 752 -12.85 3.74 -24.21
C GLN A 752 -13.91 3.15 -23.27
N HIS A 753 -13.48 2.61 -22.13
CA HIS A 753 -14.40 2.06 -21.12
C HIS A 753 -15.31 3.13 -20.51
N LEU A 754 -14.80 4.35 -20.34
CA LEU A 754 -15.51 5.49 -19.76
C LEU A 754 -16.19 6.39 -20.80
N ARG A 755 -16.20 6.00 -22.08
CA ARG A 755 -16.70 6.81 -23.21
C ARG A 755 -18.09 7.41 -22.94
N ASP A 756 -19.01 6.57 -22.47
CA ASP A 756 -20.42 6.93 -22.25
C ASP A 756 -20.74 7.15 -20.75
N CYS A 757 -19.71 7.35 -19.93
CA CYS A 757 -19.83 7.47 -18.49
C CYS A 757 -19.45 8.88 -18.01
N VAL A 758 -20.13 9.35 -16.97
CA VAL A 758 -19.63 10.46 -16.13
C VAL A 758 -18.76 9.84 -15.03
N PHE A 759 -17.61 10.45 -14.77
CA PHE A 759 -16.68 9.98 -13.75
C PHE A 759 -16.04 11.14 -12.98
N TRP A 760 -15.43 10.80 -11.85
CA TRP A 760 -14.80 11.74 -10.92
C TRP A 760 -13.37 11.31 -10.62
N LEU A 761 -12.54 12.31 -10.32
CA LEU A 761 -11.12 12.11 -10.03
C LEU A 761 -10.86 12.52 -8.58
N PRO A 762 -10.91 11.62 -7.58
CA PRO A 762 -10.52 11.97 -6.22
C PRO A 762 -9.08 12.50 -6.21
N HIS A 763 -8.81 13.54 -5.42
CA HIS A 763 -7.49 14.16 -5.32
C HIS A 763 -6.85 13.90 -3.96
N ASN A 764 -5.52 13.87 -3.94
CA ASN A 764 -4.71 13.91 -2.72
C ASN A 764 -3.60 14.98 -2.87
N MET A 765 -2.68 15.08 -1.90
CA MET A 765 -1.57 16.05 -1.91
C MET A 765 -0.16 15.42 -1.75
N ASP A 766 0.89 16.08 -2.23
CA ASP A 766 2.29 15.78 -1.86
C ASP A 766 2.71 16.47 -0.54
N PHE A 767 3.93 16.22 -0.07
CA PHE A 767 4.43 16.81 1.20
C PHE A 767 4.49 18.34 1.23
N ARG A 768 4.41 19.00 0.07
CA ARG A 768 4.43 20.47 -0.06
C ARG A 768 3.04 21.04 -0.30
N GLY A 769 2.01 20.20 -0.35
CA GLY A 769 0.62 20.58 -0.58
C GLY A 769 0.21 20.71 -2.03
N ARG A 770 1.00 20.22 -3.00
CA ARG A 770 0.54 20.16 -4.40
C ARG A 770 -0.49 19.05 -4.55
N THR A 771 -1.59 19.37 -5.21
CA THR A 771 -2.70 18.44 -5.42
C THR A 771 -2.50 17.60 -6.68
N TYR A 772 -2.83 16.32 -6.63
CA TYR A 772 -2.95 15.52 -7.85
C TYR A 772 -4.07 14.48 -7.72
N PRO A 773 -4.66 14.04 -8.85
CA PRO A 773 -5.58 12.91 -8.88
C PRO A 773 -4.97 11.64 -8.27
N CYS A 774 -5.78 10.83 -7.62
CA CYS A 774 -5.41 9.50 -7.15
C CYS A 774 -5.28 8.51 -8.32
N PRO A 775 -6.24 8.40 -9.27
CA PRO A 775 -6.13 7.47 -10.41
C PRO A 775 -4.96 7.86 -11.34
N PRO A 776 -3.94 7.00 -11.51
CA PRO A 776 -2.70 7.39 -12.18
C PRO A 776 -2.77 7.33 -13.71
N HIS A 777 -3.63 6.48 -14.28
CA HIS A 777 -3.57 6.13 -15.71
C HIS A 777 -4.26 7.15 -16.63
N PHE A 778 -5.49 7.57 -16.29
CA PHE A 778 -6.30 8.48 -17.09
C PHE A 778 -6.79 9.65 -16.23
N ASN A 779 -6.16 10.81 -16.42
CA ASN A 779 -6.46 12.03 -15.68
C ASN A 779 -5.99 13.29 -16.43
N HIS A 780 -6.48 14.45 -15.99
CA HIS A 780 -6.25 15.77 -16.62
C HIS A 780 -4.85 16.36 -16.40
N LEU A 781 -3.98 15.74 -15.59
CA LEU A 781 -2.59 16.18 -15.41
C LEU A 781 -1.64 15.60 -16.46
N GLY A 782 -2.12 14.65 -17.27
CA GLY A 782 -1.33 13.97 -18.30
C GLY A 782 -0.86 14.85 -19.45
N SER A 783 -0.43 14.17 -20.52
CA SER A 783 0.00 14.79 -21.79
C SER A 783 -1.14 15.55 -22.47
N ASP A 784 -0.81 16.24 -23.57
CA ASP A 784 -1.79 16.95 -24.39
C ASP A 784 -2.96 16.05 -24.83
N VAL A 785 -2.66 14.88 -25.39
CA VAL A 785 -3.67 13.86 -25.74
C VAL A 785 -4.54 13.47 -24.54
N ALA A 786 -3.93 13.28 -23.35
CA ALA A 786 -4.70 12.94 -22.15
C ALA A 786 -5.69 14.04 -21.75
N ARG A 787 -5.32 15.32 -21.93
CA ARG A 787 -6.18 16.48 -21.65
C ARG A 787 -7.27 16.63 -22.70
N ALA A 788 -6.93 16.48 -23.98
CA ALA A 788 -7.88 16.60 -25.09
C ALA A 788 -8.99 15.54 -25.05
N LEU A 789 -8.70 14.38 -24.44
CA LEU A 789 -9.71 13.33 -24.20
C LEU A 789 -10.71 13.68 -23.09
N LEU A 790 -10.47 14.72 -22.30
CA LEU A 790 -11.27 15.06 -21.11
C LEU A 790 -11.99 16.40 -21.27
N GLU A 791 -13.26 16.42 -20.92
CA GLU A 791 -14.05 17.63 -20.82
C GLU A 791 -14.99 17.57 -19.60
N PHE A 792 -15.46 18.74 -19.15
CA PHE A 792 -16.42 18.79 -18.04
C PHE A 792 -17.72 18.10 -18.45
N ALA A 793 -18.23 17.21 -17.60
CA ALA A 793 -19.51 16.54 -17.85
C ALA A 793 -20.69 17.53 -17.79
N GLN A 794 -20.60 18.52 -16.89
CA GLN A 794 -21.58 19.60 -16.77
C GLN A 794 -21.18 20.77 -17.67
N GLY A 795 -21.95 21.01 -18.73
CA GLY A 795 -21.81 22.21 -19.56
C GLY A 795 -22.24 23.48 -18.82
N ARG A 796 -21.73 24.63 -19.26
CA ARG A 796 -22.25 25.95 -18.89
C ARG A 796 -22.55 26.78 -20.15
N PRO A 797 -23.69 27.51 -20.19
CA PRO A 797 -23.94 28.46 -21.27
C PRO A 797 -22.80 29.48 -21.37
N LEU A 798 -22.36 29.78 -22.60
CA LEU A 798 -21.21 30.66 -22.85
C LEU A 798 -21.44 32.10 -22.36
N GLY A 799 -22.69 32.56 -22.39
CA GLY A 799 -23.01 33.96 -22.08
C GLY A 799 -22.34 34.93 -23.07
N PRO A 800 -22.20 36.21 -22.71
CA PRO A 800 -21.77 37.26 -23.63
C PRO A 800 -20.31 37.15 -24.08
N HIS A 801 -19.44 36.51 -23.29
CA HIS A 801 -18.00 36.47 -23.55
C HIS A 801 -17.42 35.06 -23.65
N GLY A 802 -18.22 34.00 -23.45
CA GLY A 802 -17.70 32.64 -23.43
C GLY A 802 -17.12 32.21 -24.77
N LEU A 803 -17.71 32.64 -25.90
CA LEU A 803 -17.17 32.36 -27.23
C LEU A 803 -15.81 33.05 -27.46
N ASP A 804 -15.68 34.31 -27.05
CA ASP A 804 -14.40 35.04 -27.12
C ASP A 804 -13.32 34.32 -26.30
N TRP A 805 -13.68 33.86 -25.10
CA TRP A 805 -12.75 33.10 -24.26
C TRP A 805 -12.35 31.76 -24.87
N LEU A 806 -13.26 31.06 -25.55
CA LEU A 806 -12.92 29.85 -26.31
C LEU A 806 -11.96 30.14 -27.47
N LYS A 807 -12.22 31.20 -28.25
CA LYS A 807 -11.32 31.64 -29.34
C LYS A 807 -9.93 32.01 -28.81
N ILE A 808 -9.87 32.79 -27.73
CA ILE A 808 -8.61 33.14 -27.06
C ILE A 808 -7.91 31.88 -26.53
N HIS A 809 -8.66 30.95 -25.93
CA HIS A 809 -8.12 29.69 -25.43
C HIS A 809 -7.50 28.85 -26.55
N LEU A 810 -8.21 28.70 -27.68
CA LEU A 810 -7.70 28.03 -28.87
C LEU A 810 -6.37 28.64 -29.33
N VAL A 811 -6.30 29.97 -29.46
CA VAL A 811 -5.06 30.66 -29.83
C VAL A 811 -3.95 30.47 -28.80
N ASN A 812 -4.28 30.39 -27.50
CA ASN A 812 -3.30 30.09 -26.47
C ASN A 812 -2.68 28.70 -26.65
N LEU A 813 -3.48 27.71 -27.05
CA LEU A 813 -3.04 26.33 -27.29
C LEU A 813 -2.09 26.24 -28.50
N THR A 814 -2.32 27.01 -29.58
CA THR A 814 -1.39 27.06 -30.73
C THR A 814 0.00 27.57 -30.35
N GLY A 815 0.09 28.47 -29.36
CA GLY A 815 1.33 29.11 -28.96
C GLY A 815 1.86 30.16 -29.94
N PHE A 816 1.15 30.49 -31.03
CA PHE A 816 1.63 31.44 -32.05
C PHE A 816 1.62 32.90 -31.58
N LYS A 817 0.63 33.29 -30.75
CA LYS A 817 0.44 34.69 -30.32
C LYS A 817 0.81 34.95 -28.85
N LYS A 818 1.84 34.26 -28.33
CA LYS A 818 2.26 34.35 -26.90
C LYS A 818 2.58 35.77 -26.42
N ARG A 819 3.16 36.61 -27.30
CA ARG A 819 3.55 38.00 -26.97
C ARG A 819 2.40 39.00 -27.15
N GLU A 820 1.31 38.59 -27.77
CA GLU A 820 0.21 39.49 -28.09
C GLU A 820 -0.80 39.60 -26.94
N PRO A 821 -1.45 40.78 -26.76
CA PRO A 821 -2.55 40.98 -25.83
C PRO A 821 -3.81 40.19 -26.24
N LEU A 822 -4.72 39.96 -25.29
CA LEU A 822 -5.93 39.16 -25.48
C LEU A 822 -6.76 39.59 -26.70
N ARG A 823 -6.97 40.90 -26.89
CA ARG A 823 -7.71 41.44 -28.05
C ARG A 823 -7.14 41.03 -29.41
N LYS A 824 -5.81 40.93 -29.52
CA LYS A 824 -5.15 40.51 -30.76
C LYS A 824 -5.16 39.00 -30.95
N ARG A 825 -5.21 38.23 -29.85
CA ARG A 825 -5.45 36.78 -29.92
C ARG A 825 -6.86 36.51 -30.42
N LEU A 826 -7.85 37.24 -29.92
CA LEU A 826 -9.22 37.15 -30.41
C LEU A 826 -9.32 37.52 -31.89
N ALA A 827 -8.77 38.66 -32.30
CA ALA A 827 -8.76 39.07 -33.71
C ALA A 827 -8.05 38.05 -34.62
N PHE A 828 -6.95 37.45 -34.15
CA PHE A 828 -6.27 36.37 -34.89
C PHE A 828 -7.14 35.13 -35.02
N ALA A 829 -7.92 34.76 -34.00
CA ALA A 829 -8.86 33.64 -34.11
C ALA A 829 -9.92 33.87 -35.19
N GLU A 830 -10.39 35.12 -35.36
CA GLU A 830 -11.29 35.47 -36.46
C GLU A 830 -10.59 35.42 -37.83
N GLU A 831 -9.32 35.85 -37.89
CA GLU A 831 -8.49 35.81 -39.11
C GLU A 831 -8.30 34.38 -39.64
N VAL A 832 -8.08 33.41 -38.73
CA VAL A 832 -7.91 31.98 -39.08
C VAL A 832 -9.17 31.15 -38.85
N MET A 833 -10.37 31.76 -38.85
CA MET A 833 -11.62 31.04 -38.56
C MET A 833 -11.86 29.89 -39.55
N ASP A 834 -11.55 30.10 -40.83
CA ASP A 834 -11.73 29.06 -41.85
C ASP A 834 -10.83 27.84 -41.56
N GLU A 835 -9.58 28.05 -41.15
CA GLU A 835 -8.66 26.97 -40.74
C GLU A 835 -9.15 26.25 -39.47
N ILE A 836 -9.76 26.99 -38.54
CA ILE A 836 -10.36 26.41 -37.32
C ILE A 836 -11.52 25.48 -37.67
N LEU A 837 -12.40 25.91 -38.58
CA LEU A 837 -13.55 25.12 -39.03
C LEU A 837 -13.10 23.91 -39.84
N ASP A 838 -12.16 24.08 -40.78
CA ASP A 838 -11.56 23.00 -41.55
C ASP A 838 -10.91 21.94 -40.65
N SER A 839 -10.10 22.37 -39.67
CA SER A 839 -9.49 21.47 -38.68
C SER A 839 -10.53 20.71 -37.84
N ALA A 840 -11.69 21.30 -37.60
CA ALA A 840 -12.77 20.68 -36.84
C ALA A 840 -13.57 19.67 -37.68
N ASP A 841 -13.75 19.93 -38.97
CA ASP A 841 -14.54 19.12 -39.89
C ASP A 841 -13.72 17.97 -40.50
N GLN A 842 -12.47 18.24 -40.88
CA GLN A 842 -11.57 17.33 -41.59
C GLN A 842 -10.19 17.24 -40.90
N PRO A 843 -10.10 16.74 -39.66
CA PRO A 843 -8.87 16.78 -38.86
C PRO A 843 -7.70 15.94 -39.43
N MET A 844 -7.95 15.05 -40.40
CA MET A 844 -6.98 14.08 -40.90
C MET A 844 -6.85 14.01 -42.43
N THR A 845 -7.63 14.79 -43.20
CA THR A 845 -7.76 14.64 -44.65
C THR A 845 -7.74 15.97 -45.38
#